data_AF-A0A848X5E4-F1
#
_entry.id   AF-A0A848X5E4-F1
#
_cell.length_a   1.000
_cell.length_b   1.000
_cell.length_c   1.000
_cell.angle_alpha   90.00
_cell.angle_beta   90.00
_cell.angle_gamma   90.00
#
_symmetry.space_group_name_H-M   'P 1'
#
loop_
_entity.id
_entity.type
_entity.pdbx_description
1 polymer ?
#
loop_
_entity_poly.entity_id
_entity_poly.type
_entity_poly.pdbx_seq_one_letter_code
_entity_poly.pdbx_strand_id
1 'polypeptide(L)'
;MRPRRDPVPRAKEAWWWLGGILTLGLVGGGIVVAGIALWENIDIRQLAPSLQEAPEIAPDPAMPRASAGTAAGFSAVLFESPSNRDYFEDADFYGAQLQRWRELTEVVGGEVRAVTDAAGLRDVAPDELLLLPEAPCISSNELAAINRHLDNGGSVVANWALGVRDGSCEWRGWQVLTDVTGAEAIRELTERPALYFTVPGGLPTSPGIDAGSRVELRPDPAIALRMPGPRIYWSDWALNPTPDPEGVGADVAVATTRTDGGGRVTWFGVRTDQGATPADSAKLVRVFENGIRWGAGVPHAAPAPWPDAARTALVFAMDVEGEDASVNARDAAAMFELEGLPISFYVVSGLVQDDEVLANALHSVGEVGTQTVDHTPLVGLTRQDQTIRLRRSWNDIERWTGEGPAGLRPPEESVDAGTLEAWSRVGGTYVLASNEARSASPEIHETEYGPVVLLPRLLKDDYTVIVRDVTLRSQRLADAFVAGARKMRAIGGLAVVAGHTQIIAPGPRLEAVRTVADSVRAQGEWWLAEGREVADWWLARSRLELAWESTDSGDAAALTRTLAADGLERVLDHDLLVSWSGVAAEVDEDEATAATAVSGVWIDVVAPTLPAGSLPLVDGTSVDFIEEEWGMRVAVGAIASGEVKRVSFVTQGGDETEDGAPDAG
;
A
#
# COMPACT_ATOMS: atom_id res chain seq x y z
N MET A 1 92.96 58.54 -4.54
CA MET A 1 92.41 58.05 -5.83
C MET A 1 91.34 57.02 -5.53
N ARG A 2 90.15 57.16 -6.12
CA ARG A 2 88.94 56.33 -5.87
C ARG A 2 89.07 54.97 -6.59
N PRO A 3 88.58 53.85 -6.01
CA PRO A 3 88.54 52.56 -6.70
C PRO A 3 87.39 52.54 -7.72
N ARG A 4 87.70 52.07 -8.94
CA ARG A 4 86.75 51.81 -10.03
C ARG A 4 85.75 50.73 -9.60
N ARG A 5 84.45 51.01 -9.71
CA ARG A 5 83.39 50.00 -9.68
C ARG A 5 83.27 49.37 -11.06
N ASP A 6 83.28 48.04 -11.08
CA ASP A 6 83.08 47.19 -12.24
C ASP A 6 81.57 46.95 -12.44
N PRO A 7 80.95 47.33 -13.58
CA PRO A 7 79.51 47.25 -13.75
C PRO A 7 79.11 46.10 -14.68
N VAL A 8 79.46 44.85 -14.36
CA VAL A 8 78.80 43.70 -15.02
C VAL A 8 78.70 42.52 -14.04
N PRO A 9 77.50 42.13 -13.57
CA PRO A 9 77.34 40.88 -12.86
C PRO A 9 77.58 39.73 -13.86
N ARG A 10 78.61 38.92 -13.61
CA ARG A 10 78.83 37.67 -14.35
C ARG A 10 77.57 36.81 -14.23
N ALA A 11 76.97 36.45 -15.36
CA ALA A 11 75.85 35.54 -15.42
C ALA A 11 76.24 34.24 -14.70
N LYS A 12 75.58 33.97 -13.56
CA LYS A 12 75.64 32.66 -12.91
C LYS A 12 75.15 31.62 -13.91
N GLU A 13 75.82 30.48 -13.92
CA GLU A 13 75.72 29.38 -14.86
C GLU A 13 74.26 29.05 -15.24
N ALA A 14 74.01 28.79 -16.53
CA ALA A 14 72.69 28.51 -17.11
C ALA A 14 71.89 27.40 -16.38
N TRP A 15 72.59 26.51 -15.66
CA TRP A 15 72.01 25.48 -14.81
C TRP A 15 71.16 26.04 -13.66
N TRP A 16 71.49 27.21 -13.12
CA TRP A 16 70.71 27.84 -12.05
C TRP A 16 69.36 28.38 -12.56
N TRP A 17 69.32 28.85 -13.81
CA TRP A 17 68.07 29.29 -14.45
C TRP A 17 67.17 28.12 -14.83
N LEU A 18 67.73 27.05 -15.39
CA LEU A 18 66.98 25.82 -15.67
C LEU A 18 66.46 25.15 -14.40
N GLY A 19 67.27 25.09 -13.34
CA GLY A 19 66.83 24.58 -12.04
C GLY A 19 65.73 25.42 -11.40
N GLY A 20 65.79 26.76 -11.54
CA GLY A 20 64.75 27.67 -11.07
C GLY A 20 63.42 27.47 -11.81
N ILE A 21 63.44 27.34 -13.14
CA ILE A 21 62.24 27.12 -13.95
C ILE A 21 61.61 25.75 -13.65
N LEU A 22 62.42 24.69 -13.53
CA LEU A 22 61.93 23.34 -13.21
C LEU A 22 61.28 23.30 -11.82
N THR A 23 61.89 23.96 -10.83
CA THR A 23 61.37 24.03 -9.46
C THR A 23 60.04 24.81 -9.42
N LEU A 24 59.95 25.94 -10.14
CA LEU A 24 58.70 26.70 -10.29
C LEU A 24 57.61 25.88 -11.00
N GLY A 25 57.96 25.10 -12.01
CA GLY A 25 57.03 24.21 -12.71
C GLY A 25 56.48 23.10 -11.81
N LEU A 26 57.34 22.46 -11.01
CA LEU A 26 56.93 21.41 -10.07
C LEU A 26 56.08 21.97 -8.92
N VAL A 27 56.45 23.12 -8.37
CA VAL A 27 55.65 23.78 -7.31
C VAL A 27 54.32 24.27 -7.88
N GLY A 28 54.31 24.88 -9.07
CA GLY A 28 53.09 25.31 -9.74
C GLY A 28 52.15 24.14 -10.06
N GLY A 29 52.69 23.05 -10.62
CA GLY A 29 51.94 21.82 -10.88
C GLY A 29 51.39 21.20 -9.59
N GLY A 30 52.20 21.15 -8.52
CA GLY A 30 51.77 20.66 -7.21
C GLY A 30 50.65 21.49 -6.59
N ILE A 31 50.69 22.82 -6.71
CA ILE A 31 49.61 23.71 -6.22
C ILE A 31 48.33 23.51 -7.03
N VAL A 32 48.41 23.32 -8.35
CA VAL A 32 47.23 23.06 -9.18
C VAL A 32 46.62 21.70 -8.83
N VAL A 33 47.44 20.64 -8.70
CA VAL A 33 46.95 19.31 -8.31
C VAL A 33 46.36 19.33 -6.91
N ALA A 34 47.02 19.98 -5.95
CA ALA A 34 46.49 20.15 -4.60
C ALA A 34 45.23 21.01 -4.57
N GLY A 35 45.13 22.03 -5.43
CA GLY A 35 43.95 22.87 -5.58
C GLY A 35 42.76 22.11 -6.18
N ILE A 36 43.00 21.27 -7.18
CA ILE A 36 41.98 20.38 -7.77
C ILE A 36 41.55 19.34 -6.73
N ALA A 37 42.49 18.64 -6.09
CA ALA A 37 42.18 17.66 -5.06
C ALA A 37 41.46 18.30 -3.86
N LEU A 38 41.81 19.51 -3.46
CA LEU A 38 41.13 20.25 -2.40
C LEU A 38 39.73 20.70 -2.86
N TRP A 39 39.57 21.15 -4.10
CA TRP A 39 38.27 21.54 -4.65
C TRP A 39 37.34 20.33 -4.81
N GLU A 40 37.88 19.16 -5.16
CA GLU A 40 37.15 17.89 -5.23
C GLU A 40 36.74 17.37 -3.83
N ASN A 41 37.44 17.78 -2.77
CA ASN A 41 37.20 17.32 -1.40
C ASN A 41 36.58 18.36 -0.45
N ILE A 42 36.58 19.66 -0.78
CA ILE A 42 35.90 20.69 0.02
C ILE A 42 34.42 20.66 -0.34
N ASP A 43 33.62 20.22 0.62
CA ASP A 43 32.19 20.47 0.60
C ASP A 43 31.93 21.94 0.96
N ILE A 44 31.84 22.79 -0.06
CA ILE A 44 31.55 24.24 0.05
C ILE A 44 30.26 24.49 0.86
N ARG A 45 29.37 23.50 0.96
CA ARG A 45 28.08 23.62 1.65
C ARG A 45 28.23 23.54 3.17
N GLN A 46 29.23 22.82 3.68
CA GLN A 46 29.61 22.93 5.10
C GLN A 46 30.09 24.35 5.44
N LEU A 47 30.63 25.07 4.46
CA LEU A 47 31.10 26.45 4.63
C LEU A 47 29.99 27.49 4.41
N ALA A 48 28.88 27.11 3.76
CA ALA A 48 27.75 27.99 3.48
C ALA A 48 26.39 27.28 3.63
N PRO A 49 25.94 26.98 4.87
CA PRO A 49 24.66 26.31 5.13
C PRO A 49 23.45 27.05 4.56
N SER A 50 23.55 28.36 4.37
CA SER A 50 22.51 29.18 3.75
C SER A 50 22.25 28.87 2.28
N LEU A 51 23.11 28.07 1.64
CA LEU A 51 22.91 27.58 0.27
C LEU A 51 22.18 26.23 0.22
N GLN A 52 21.93 25.59 1.37
CA GLN A 52 21.08 24.40 1.41
C GLN A 52 19.63 24.83 1.23
N GLU A 53 18.99 24.28 0.21
CA GLU A 53 17.55 24.44 0.03
C GLU A 53 16.84 23.63 1.11
N ALA A 54 15.73 24.17 1.63
CA ALA A 54 14.88 23.39 2.51
C ALA A 54 14.38 22.17 1.72
N PRO A 55 14.42 20.95 2.30
CA PRO A 55 13.90 19.77 1.64
C PRO A 55 12.48 20.00 1.14
N GLU A 56 12.27 19.77 -0.16
CA GLU A 56 10.93 19.85 -0.75
C GLU A 56 10.16 18.59 -0.34
N ILE A 57 9.03 18.75 0.35
CA ILE A 57 8.20 17.61 0.75
C ILE A 57 7.82 16.82 -0.51
N ALA A 58 8.06 15.50 -0.49
CA ALA A 58 7.65 14.64 -1.60
C ALA A 58 6.14 14.84 -1.87
N PRO A 59 5.71 14.88 -3.15
CA PRO A 59 4.31 15.01 -3.47
C PRO A 59 3.49 13.88 -2.83
N ASP A 60 2.20 14.15 -2.60
CA ASP A 60 1.30 13.08 -2.19
C ASP A 60 1.27 12.00 -3.28
N PRO A 61 1.32 10.70 -2.90
CA PRO A 61 1.26 9.63 -3.87
C PRO A 61 -0.10 9.62 -4.59
N ALA A 62 -0.09 9.13 -5.83
CA ALA A 62 -1.32 8.92 -6.60
C ALA A 62 -2.25 7.98 -5.83
N MET A 63 -3.50 8.40 -5.66
CA MET A 63 -4.52 7.55 -5.06
C MET A 63 -4.83 6.37 -6.00
N PRO A 64 -4.94 5.14 -5.48
CA PRO A 64 -5.36 3.99 -6.27
C PRO A 64 -6.73 4.24 -6.92
N ARG A 65 -6.96 3.68 -8.11
CA ARG A 65 -8.22 3.83 -8.85
C ARG A 65 -9.41 3.29 -8.08
N ALA A 66 -10.55 4.02 -8.18
CA ALA A 66 -11.95 3.57 -8.05
C ALA A 66 -12.17 2.05 -7.86
N SER A 67 -12.89 1.57 -6.84
CA SER A 67 -13.44 0.21 -6.93
C SER A 67 -14.53 0.27 -8.00
N ALA A 68 -14.53 -0.69 -8.92
CA ALA A 68 -15.57 -0.77 -9.93
C ALA A 68 -16.83 -1.32 -9.25
N GLY A 69 -17.87 -0.48 -9.13
CA GLY A 69 -19.19 -0.92 -8.67
C GLY A 69 -20.14 -1.15 -9.84
N THR A 70 -21.12 -2.03 -9.66
CA THR A 70 -22.21 -2.16 -10.64
C THR A 70 -23.03 -0.87 -10.69
N ALA A 71 -23.53 -0.50 -11.87
CA ALA A 71 -24.49 0.61 -12.02
C ALA A 71 -25.92 0.23 -11.54
N ALA A 72 -26.10 -0.97 -10.98
CA ALA A 72 -27.37 -1.39 -10.41
C ALA A 72 -27.76 -0.43 -9.28
N GLY A 73 -28.86 0.29 -9.51
CA GLY A 73 -29.42 1.16 -8.48
C GLY A 73 -29.92 0.34 -7.30
N PHE A 74 -29.87 0.92 -6.10
CA PHE A 74 -30.48 0.34 -4.91
C PHE A 74 -31.28 1.40 -4.16
N SER A 75 -32.29 0.98 -3.41
CA SER A 75 -33.07 1.91 -2.59
C SER A 75 -32.47 2.01 -1.19
N ALA A 76 -32.35 3.24 -0.69
CA ALA A 76 -31.86 3.52 0.64
C ALA A 76 -32.81 4.43 1.41
N VAL A 77 -32.92 4.19 2.71
CA VAL A 77 -33.73 4.96 3.64
C VAL A 77 -32.81 5.67 4.63
N LEU A 78 -32.79 6.99 4.57
CA LEU A 78 -32.06 7.83 5.51
C LEU A 78 -32.95 8.17 6.70
N PHE A 79 -32.51 7.81 7.91
CA PHE A 79 -33.24 8.16 9.12
C PHE A 79 -32.87 9.55 9.63
N GLU A 80 -33.84 10.45 9.60
CA GLU A 80 -33.72 11.84 10.07
C GLU A 80 -34.48 12.00 11.40
N SER A 81 -33.84 11.64 12.52
CA SER A 81 -34.44 11.82 13.85
C SER A 81 -34.48 13.29 14.27
N PRO A 82 -35.65 13.84 14.64
CA PRO A 82 -35.73 15.17 15.25
C PRO A 82 -34.91 15.27 16.55
N SER A 83 -34.89 14.20 17.37
CA SER A 83 -34.13 14.21 18.63
C SER A 83 -32.62 14.35 18.41
N ASN A 84 -32.07 13.82 17.32
CA ASN A 84 -30.65 13.99 16.99
C ASN A 84 -30.33 15.43 16.56
N ARG A 85 -31.26 16.13 15.91
CA ARG A 85 -31.07 17.54 15.55
C ARG A 85 -30.90 18.41 16.79
N ASP A 86 -31.67 18.14 17.84
CA ASP A 86 -31.61 18.87 19.11
C ASP A 86 -30.42 18.45 20.00
N TYR A 87 -29.75 17.34 19.66
CA TYR A 87 -28.62 16.82 20.43
C TYR A 87 -27.31 17.59 20.20
N PHE A 88 -27.05 18.03 18.96
CA PHE A 88 -25.82 18.73 18.63
C PHE A 88 -25.91 20.21 18.95
N GLU A 89 -24.81 20.80 19.44
CA GLU A 89 -24.76 22.24 19.79
C GLU A 89 -24.93 23.14 18.56
N ASP A 90 -24.38 22.71 17.42
CA ASP A 90 -24.56 23.35 16.13
C ASP A 90 -25.78 22.75 15.42
N ALA A 91 -26.82 23.57 15.24
CA ALA A 91 -28.08 23.16 14.62
C ALA A 91 -27.93 22.76 13.13
N ASP A 92 -26.90 23.26 12.45
CA ASP A 92 -26.64 22.95 11.05
C ASP A 92 -25.81 21.66 10.88
N PHE A 93 -25.10 21.24 11.94
CA PHE A 93 -24.20 20.09 11.90
C PHE A 93 -24.92 18.80 11.48
N TYR A 94 -26.02 18.43 12.15
CA TYR A 94 -26.74 17.19 11.81
C TYR A 94 -27.32 17.23 10.39
N GLY A 95 -27.82 18.39 9.96
CA GLY A 95 -28.32 18.59 8.59
C GLY A 95 -27.21 18.41 7.54
N ALA A 96 -26.02 18.94 7.79
CA ALA A 96 -24.86 18.77 6.92
C ALA A 96 -24.42 17.30 6.84
N GLN A 97 -24.44 16.57 7.97
CA GLN A 97 -24.12 15.14 7.99
C GLN A 97 -25.15 14.32 7.20
N LEU A 98 -26.45 14.58 7.36
CA LEU A 98 -27.50 13.93 6.57
C LEU A 98 -27.31 14.15 5.07
N GLN A 99 -27.00 15.39 4.66
CA GLN A 99 -26.72 15.72 3.26
C GLN A 99 -25.48 14.99 2.74
N ARG A 100 -24.42 14.89 3.54
CA ARG A 100 -23.20 14.17 3.17
C ARG A 100 -23.46 12.68 2.95
N TRP A 101 -24.24 12.05 3.81
CA TRP A 101 -24.61 10.63 3.66
C TRP A 101 -25.48 10.38 2.42
N ARG A 102 -26.39 11.31 2.11
CA ARG A 102 -27.15 11.28 0.87
C ARG A 102 -26.22 11.33 -0.35
N GLU A 103 -25.29 12.27 -0.40
CA GLU A 103 -24.31 12.39 -1.48
C GLU A 103 -23.46 11.14 -1.64
N LEU A 104 -22.92 10.61 -0.53
CA LEU A 104 -22.12 9.38 -0.54
C LEU A 104 -22.92 8.19 -1.10
N THR A 105 -24.20 8.09 -0.73
CA THR A 105 -25.08 7.00 -1.17
C THR A 105 -25.45 7.15 -2.64
N GLU A 106 -25.78 8.36 -3.09
CA GLU A 106 -26.13 8.67 -4.48
C GLU A 106 -24.93 8.46 -5.42
N VAL A 107 -23.71 8.81 -5.00
CA VAL A 107 -22.46 8.57 -5.75
C VAL A 107 -22.24 7.08 -6.03
N VAL A 108 -22.68 6.19 -5.13
CA VAL A 108 -22.56 4.74 -5.31
C VAL A 108 -23.80 4.09 -5.94
N GLY A 109 -24.73 4.89 -6.45
CA GLY A 109 -25.91 4.42 -7.20
C GLY A 109 -27.19 4.26 -6.36
N GLY A 110 -27.20 4.73 -5.11
CA GLY A 110 -28.37 4.60 -4.24
C GLY A 110 -29.40 5.72 -4.43
N GLU A 111 -30.67 5.36 -4.47
CA GLU A 111 -31.80 6.29 -4.40
C GLU A 111 -32.23 6.49 -2.95
N VAL A 112 -32.06 7.71 -2.42
CA VAL A 112 -32.24 7.98 -0.99
C VAL A 112 -33.58 8.65 -0.71
N ARG A 113 -34.44 7.99 0.08
CA ARG A 113 -35.62 8.61 0.69
C ARG A 113 -35.40 8.81 2.19
N ALA A 114 -36.00 9.86 2.78
CA ALA A 114 -35.88 10.13 4.21
C ALA A 114 -37.12 9.65 4.98
N VAL A 115 -36.92 9.20 6.23
CA VAL A 115 -37.99 8.93 7.20
C VAL A 115 -37.62 9.58 8.53
N THR A 116 -38.61 10.08 9.27
CA THR A 116 -38.38 10.91 10.47
C THR A 116 -38.89 10.31 11.77
N ASP A 117 -39.55 9.14 11.72
CA ASP A 117 -40.17 8.54 12.90
C ASP A 117 -40.20 7.00 12.86
N ALA A 118 -40.60 6.41 13.98
CA ALA A 118 -40.74 4.97 14.12
C ALA A 118 -41.76 4.33 13.17
N ALA A 119 -42.77 5.07 12.68
CA ALA A 119 -43.72 4.53 11.73
C ALA A 119 -43.05 4.36 10.36
N GLY A 120 -42.37 5.39 9.88
CA GLY A 120 -41.58 5.32 8.64
C GLY A 120 -40.48 4.27 8.69
N LEU A 121 -39.82 4.07 9.84
CA LEU A 121 -38.83 2.99 10.03
C LEU A 121 -39.46 1.59 9.93
N ARG A 122 -40.71 1.40 10.38
CA ARG A 122 -41.40 0.10 10.27
C ARG A 122 -41.83 -0.24 8.84
N ASP A 123 -41.93 0.77 8.00
CA ASP A 123 -42.31 0.65 6.58
C ASP A 123 -41.07 0.49 5.68
N VAL A 124 -39.86 0.41 6.25
CA VAL A 124 -38.63 0.07 5.50
C VAL A 124 -38.69 -1.41 5.12
N ALA A 125 -38.58 -1.67 3.82
CA ALA A 125 -38.57 -3.03 3.30
C ALA A 125 -37.19 -3.69 3.52
N PRO A 126 -37.11 -5.03 3.70
CA PRO A 126 -35.84 -5.71 3.96
C PRO A 126 -34.78 -5.55 2.86
N ASP A 127 -35.17 -5.30 1.61
CA ASP A 127 -34.28 -5.04 0.48
C ASP A 127 -33.78 -3.59 0.42
N GLU A 128 -34.34 -2.67 1.21
CA GLU A 128 -33.85 -1.30 1.33
C GLU A 128 -32.70 -1.21 2.36
N LEU A 129 -31.67 -0.44 2.01
CA LEU A 129 -30.59 -0.12 2.93
C LEU A 129 -31.03 0.95 3.94
N LEU A 130 -30.98 0.67 5.24
CA LEU A 130 -31.24 1.67 6.28
C LEU A 130 -29.95 2.40 6.68
N LEU A 131 -29.93 3.73 6.51
CA LEU A 131 -28.82 4.61 6.87
C LEU A 131 -29.13 5.33 8.19
N LEU A 132 -28.22 5.20 9.16
CA LEU A 132 -28.32 5.79 10.50
C LEU A 132 -27.12 6.71 10.78
N PRO A 133 -27.03 7.86 10.10
CA PRO A 133 -25.91 8.78 10.27
C PRO A 133 -25.97 9.46 11.62
N GLU A 134 -24.90 9.35 12.40
CA GLU A 134 -24.70 10.06 13.67
C GLU A 134 -25.95 10.12 14.54
N ALA A 135 -26.51 8.95 14.85
CA ALA A 135 -27.81 8.83 15.48
C ALA A 135 -27.73 8.40 16.96
N PRO A 136 -27.25 9.26 17.89
CA PRO A 136 -27.10 8.89 19.29
C PRO A 136 -28.43 8.73 20.03
N CYS A 137 -29.46 9.50 19.68
CA CYS A 137 -30.77 9.45 20.34
C CYS A 137 -31.74 8.58 19.54
N ILE A 138 -32.01 7.38 20.05
CA ILE A 138 -32.96 6.42 19.45
C ILE A 138 -33.99 6.00 20.50
N SER A 139 -35.27 6.27 20.23
CA SER A 139 -36.38 5.84 21.08
C SER A 139 -36.57 4.33 21.07
N SER A 140 -37.29 3.81 22.07
CA SER A 140 -37.57 2.37 22.13
C SER A 140 -38.37 1.85 20.93
N ASN A 141 -39.25 2.69 20.36
CA ASN A 141 -40.05 2.32 19.19
C ASN A 141 -39.22 2.30 17.90
N GLU A 142 -38.28 3.24 17.76
CA GLU A 142 -37.34 3.28 16.63
C GLU A 142 -36.35 2.11 16.70
N LEU A 143 -35.79 1.83 17.88
CA LEU A 143 -34.93 0.66 18.09
C LEU A 143 -35.65 -0.65 17.75
N ALA A 144 -36.91 -0.80 18.17
CA ALA A 144 -37.70 -1.98 17.83
C ALA A 144 -37.97 -2.11 16.32
N ALA A 145 -38.04 -0.99 15.59
CA ALA A 145 -38.17 -0.99 14.14
C ALA A 145 -36.85 -1.37 13.44
N ILE A 146 -35.73 -0.82 13.91
CA ILE A 146 -34.37 -1.16 13.41
C ILE A 146 -34.08 -2.65 13.61
N ASN A 147 -34.34 -3.19 14.80
CA ASN A 147 -34.11 -4.61 15.07
C ASN A 147 -35.00 -5.49 14.20
N ARG A 148 -36.27 -5.13 14.01
CA ARG A 148 -37.17 -5.85 13.10
C ARG A 148 -36.66 -5.85 11.66
N HIS A 149 -36.12 -4.73 11.19
CA HIS A 149 -35.52 -4.64 9.85
C HIS A 149 -34.38 -5.65 9.71
N LEU A 150 -33.44 -5.66 10.67
CA LEU A 150 -32.33 -6.61 10.72
C LEU A 150 -32.78 -8.09 10.84
N ASP A 151 -33.77 -8.37 11.67
CA ASP A 151 -34.34 -9.71 11.88
C ASP A 151 -35.00 -10.26 10.60
N ASN A 152 -35.54 -9.36 9.77
CA ASN A 152 -36.13 -9.69 8.47
C ASN A 152 -35.09 -9.80 7.35
N GLY A 153 -33.78 -9.74 7.66
CA GLY A 153 -32.69 -9.78 6.68
C GLY A 153 -32.32 -8.43 6.07
N GLY A 154 -32.85 -7.34 6.61
CA GLY A 154 -32.53 -5.99 6.20
C GLY A 154 -31.12 -5.55 6.59
N SER A 155 -30.57 -4.58 5.86
CA SER A 155 -29.23 -4.07 6.09
C SER A 155 -29.23 -2.69 6.75
N VAL A 156 -28.21 -2.43 7.57
CA VAL A 156 -27.98 -1.15 8.25
C VAL A 156 -26.56 -0.66 7.98
N VAL A 157 -26.42 0.62 7.67
CA VAL A 157 -25.12 1.30 7.69
C VAL A 157 -25.23 2.49 8.66
N ALA A 158 -24.31 2.55 9.62
CA ALA A 158 -24.33 3.53 10.69
C ALA A 158 -22.92 4.03 11.01
N ASN A 159 -22.81 5.15 11.72
CA ASN A 159 -21.53 5.59 12.26
C ASN A 159 -21.66 6.19 13.67
N TRP A 160 -20.50 6.30 14.32
CA TRP A 160 -20.31 6.93 15.61
C TRP A 160 -21.21 6.31 16.69
N ALA A 161 -21.80 7.13 17.56
CA ALA A 161 -22.43 6.73 18.81
C ALA A 161 -23.87 6.21 18.63
N LEU A 162 -24.13 5.27 17.71
CA LEU A 162 -25.50 4.79 17.42
C LEU A 162 -26.27 4.35 18.68
N GLY A 163 -27.38 5.02 18.95
CA GLY A 163 -28.36 4.62 19.97
C GLY A 163 -27.84 4.58 21.41
N VAL A 164 -26.76 5.32 21.72
CA VAL A 164 -26.21 5.41 23.09
C VAL A 164 -27.11 6.19 24.05
N ARG A 165 -28.10 6.89 23.51
CA ARG A 165 -29.13 7.66 24.22
C ARG A 165 -30.53 7.22 23.78
N ASP A 166 -31.50 7.44 24.65
CA ASP A 166 -32.90 7.16 24.37
C ASP A 166 -33.58 8.26 23.53
N GLY A 167 -34.90 8.17 23.36
CA GLY A 167 -35.67 9.16 22.57
C GLY A 167 -35.76 10.55 23.20
N SER A 168 -35.46 10.66 24.50
CA SER A 168 -35.32 11.93 25.24
C SER A 168 -33.86 12.41 25.29
N CYS A 169 -32.97 11.75 24.54
CA CYS A 169 -31.53 11.95 24.54
C CYS A 169 -30.84 11.70 25.91
N GLU A 170 -31.46 10.93 26.80
CA GLU A 170 -30.84 10.51 28.07
C GLU A 170 -29.89 9.32 27.84
N TRP A 171 -28.76 9.29 28.56
CA TRP A 171 -27.75 8.25 28.41
C TRP A 171 -28.30 6.86 28.79
N ARG A 172 -28.17 5.88 27.89
CA ARG A 172 -28.60 4.48 28.11
C ARG A 172 -27.46 3.46 27.99
N GLY A 173 -26.26 3.89 27.62
CA GLY A 173 -25.08 3.02 27.47
C GLY A 173 -24.97 2.37 26.09
N TRP A 174 -24.00 1.47 25.96
CA TRP A 174 -23.54 0.92 24.68
C TRP A 174 -24.31 -0.30 24.16
N GLN A 175 -25.40 -0.71 24.83
CA GLN A 175 -26.09 -1.97 24.52
C GLN A 175 -26.64 -1.98 23.09
N VAL A 176 -27.20 -0.87 22.61
CA VAL A 176 -27.73 -0.80 21.24
C VAL A 176 -26.64 -1.05 20.21
N LEU A 177 -25.49 -0.39 20.36
CA LEU A 177 -24.39 -0.57 19.43
C LEU A 177 -23.79 -1.99 19.53
N THR A 178 -23.78 -2.59 20.72
CA THR A 178 -23.39 -3.99 20.94
C THR A 178 -24.33 -4.95 20.20
N ASP A 179 -25.64 -4.77 20.36
CA ASP A 179 -26.66 -5.64 19.74
C ASP A 179 -26.63 -5.54 18.20
N VAL A 180 -26.44 -4.33 17.67
CA VAL A 180 -26.40 -4.10 16.22
C VAL A 180 -25.12 -4.63 15.59
N THR A 181 -23.97 -4.43 16.22
CA THR A 181 -22.66 -4.80 15.62
C THR A 181 -22.18 -6.19 16.00
N GLY A 182 -22.68 -6.78 17.09
CA GLY A 182 -22.12 -7.99 17.69
C GLY A 182 -20.80 -7.75 18.43
N ALA A 183 -20.48 -6.50 18.80
CA ALA A 183 -19.26 -6.17 19.52
C ALA A 183 -19.24 -6.74 20.95
N GLU A 184 -18.08 -7.21 21.41
CA GLU A 184 -17.91 -7.71 22.78
C GLU A 184 -17.76 -6.58 23.80
N ALA A 185 -17.19 -5.45 23.37
CA ALA A 185 -16.98 -4.27 24.18
C ALA A 185 -16.92 -3.03 23.30
N ILE A 186 -17.25 -1.88 23.90
CA ILE A 186 -17.28 -0.59 23.23
C ILE A 186 -16.67 0.45 24.17
N ARG A 187 -15.87 1.34 23.63
CA ARG A 187 -15.28 2.44 24.38
C ARG A 187 -15.10 3.68 23.52
N GLU A 188 -15.19 4.83 24.15
CA GLU A 188 -14.75 6.08 23.55
C GLU A 188 -13.23 6.14 23.54
N LEU A 189 -12.66 6.60 22.43
CA LEU A 189 -11.27 6.96 22.36
C LEU A 189 -11.13 8.37 22.94
N THR A 190 -10.38 8.46 24.03
CA THR A 190 -10.04 9.76 24.64
C THR A 190 -9.33 10.62 23.60
N GLU A 191 -9.60 11.92 23.59
CA GLU A 191 -8.97 12.87 22.65
C GLU A 191 -7.45 12.69 22.65
N ARG A 192 -6.91 12.28 21.50
CA ARG A 192 -5.48 12.17 21.24
C ARG A 192 -5.08 13.32 20.32
N PRO A 193 -3.83 13.84 20.44
CA PRO A 193 -3.33 14.86 19.51
C PRO A 193 -3.39 14.43 18.04
N ALA A 194 -3.29 13.12 17.78
CA ALA A 194 -3.48 12.51 16.47
C ALA A 194 -4.17 11.15 16.63
N LEU A 195 -5.06 10.84 15.69
CA LEU A 195 -5.82 9.60 15.65
C LEU A 195 -5.67 8.97 14.26
N TYR A 196 -5.39 7.67 14.23
CA TYR A 196 -5.15 6.94 12.99
C TYR A 196 -5.96 5.64 12.99
N PHE A 197 -6.46 5.25 11.83
CA PHE A 197 -6.77 3.85 11.58
C PHE A 197 -5.99 3.33 10.38
N THR A 198 -5.76 2.02 10.38
CA THR A 198 -5.14 1.29 9.27
C THR A 198 -6.19 0.49 8.54
N VAL A 199 -6.17 0.51 7.20
CA VAL A 199 -7.06 -0.27 6.32
C VAL A 199 -6.32 -1.51 5.79
N PRO A 200 -6.53 -2.71 6.35
CA PRO A 200 -6.00 -3.94 5.77
C PRO A 200 -6.63 -4.25 4.41
N GLY A 201 -5.91 -4.99 3.57
CA GLY A 201 -6.49 -5.61 2.37
C GLY A 201 -7.39 -6.80 2.70
N GLY A 202 -8.22 -7.22 1.74
CA GLY A 202 -9.09 -8.39 1.88
C GLY A 202 -10.28 -8.19 2.82
N LEU A 203 -10.76 -6.94 2.95
CA LEU A 203 -11.97 -6.59 3.68
C LEU A 203 -13.03 -6.03 2.71
N PRO A 204 -14.34 -6.13 3.00
CA PRO A 204 -15.37 -5.56 2.14
C PRO A 204 -15.28 -4.04 1.99
N THR A 205 -14.65 -3.35 2.95
CA THR A 205 -14.46 -1.90 2.96
C THR A 205 -13.13 -1.44 2.36
N SER A 206 -12.25 -2.38 1.99
CA SER A 206 -10.90 -2.10 1.47
C SER A 206 -10.77 -1.92 -0.05
N PRO A 207 -11.68 -2.36 -0.95
CA PRO A 207 -11.43 -2.29 -2.40
C PRO A 207 -11.05 -0.91 -2.90
N GLY A 208 -9.92 -0.88 -3.60
CA GLY A 208 -9.32 0.32 -4.16
C GLY A 208 -8.76 1.30 -3.12
N ILE A 209 -8.48 0.83 -1.91
CA ILE A 209 -7.55 1.42 -0.97
C ILE A 209 -6.39 0.43 -0.86
N ASP A 210 -5.15 0.89 -1.01
CA ASP A 210 -4.02 -0.02 -0.92
C ASP A 210 -3.86 -0.56 0.52
N ALA A 211 -3.48 -1.83 0.62
CA ALA A 211 -3.41 -2.54 1.90
C ALA A 211 -2.44 -1.86 2.87
N GLY A 212 -2.88 -1.65 4.10
CA GLY A 212 -2.12 -0.95 5.14
C GLY A 212 -2.08 0.56 4.98
N SER A 213 -2.95 1.16 4.16
CA SER A 213 -3.13 2.61 4.14
C SER A 213 -3.50 3.11 5.53
N ARG A 214 -2.72 4.07 6.04
CA ARG A 214 -3.07 4.89 7.21
C ARG A 214 -4.02 5.99 6.77
N VAL A 215 -5.05 6.22 7.57
CA VAL A 215 -5.90 7.40 7.48
C VAL A 215 -5.71 8.20 8.76
N GLU A 216 -5.19 9.42 8.61
CA GLU A 216 -5.06 10.36 9.72
C GLU A 216 -6.35 11.16 9.88
N LEU A 217 -6.78 11.31 11.13
CA LEU A 217 -8.02 11.98 11.49
C LEU A 217 -7.76 13.20 12.37
N ARG A 218 -8.61 14.20 12.20
CA ARG A 218 -8.73 15.34 13.12
C ARG A 218 -9.08 14.82 14.52
N PRO A 219 -8.64 15.52 15.58
CA PRO A 219 -8.88 15.12 16.97
C PRO A 219 -10.34 15.40 17.37
N ASP A 220 -11.25 14.56 16.87
CA ASP A 220 -12.67 14.56 17.21
C ASP A 220 -13.03 13.26 17.95
N PRO A 221 -14.16 13.23 18.70
CA PRO A 221 -14.60 12.03 19.40
C PRO A 221 -14.77 10.84 18.44
N ALA A 222 -14.14 9.72 18.80
CA ALA A 222 -14.18 8.47 18.05
C ALA A 222 -14.50 7.29 18.98
N ILE A 223 -15.02 6.21 18.40
CA ILE A 223 -15.42 5.02 19.15
C ILE A 223 -14.63 3.81 18.65
N ALA A 224 -14.23 2.97 19.58
CA ALA A 224 -13.62 1.68 19.33
C ALA A 224 -14.57 0.56 19.73
N LEU A 225 -14.67 -0.46 18.87
CA LEU A 225 -15.27 -1.75 19.21
C LEU A 225 -14.19 -2.78 19.52
N ARG A 226 -14.55 -3.78 20.31
CA ARG A 226 -13.79 -5.04 20.39
C ARG A 226 -14.57 -6.14 19.69
N MET A 227 -13.94 -6.74 18.70
CA MET A 227 -14.51 -7.81 17.90
C MET A 227 -13.41 -8.76 17.39
N PRO A 228 -13.69 -10.06 17.24
CA PRO A 228 -12.76 -10.99 16.61
C PRO A 228 -12.68 -10.77 15.10
N GLY A 229 -11.59 -11.24 14.50
CA GLY A 229 -11.39 -11.29 13.05
C GLY A 229 -10.72 -10.05 12.44
N PRO A 230 -10.39 -10.09 11.14
CA PRO A 230 -9.72 -9.00 10.44
C PRO A 230 -10.69 -7.83 10.22
N ARG A 231 -10.29 -6.62 10.57
CA ARG A 231 -11.09 -5.39 10.48
C ARG A 231 -10.20 -4.18 10.23
N ILE A 232 -10.79 -3.05 9.84
CA ILE A 232 -10.08 -1.76 9.91
C ILE A 232 -9.94 -1.43 11.40
N TYR A 233 -8.71 -1.19 11.83
CA TYR A 233 -8.39 -1.06 13.25
C TYR A 233 -7.75 0.29 13.56
N TRP A 234 -7.98 0.79 14.77
CA TRP A 234 -7.29 1.96 15.31
C TRP A 234 -5.81 1.64 15.49
N SER A 235 -4.94 2.48 14.97
CA SER A 235 -3.50 2.24 14.97
C SER A 235 -2.70 3.39 15.57
N ASP A 236 -1.46 3.10 15.93
CA ASP A 236 -0.45 4.15 16.09
C ASP A 236 0.06 4.63 14.73
N TRP A 237 0.99 5.58 14.76
CA TRP A 237 1.60 6.13 13.54
C TRP A 237 2.30 5.05 12.70
N ALA A 238 2.83 4.02 13.34
CA ALA A 238 3.60 2.94 12.72
C ALA A 238 2.71 1.75 12.29
N LEU A 239 1.40 1.96 12.16
CA LEU A 239 0.41 0.94 11.77
C LEU A 239 0.28 -0.21 12.77
N ASN A 240 0.81 -0.08 13.99
CA ASN A 240 0.56 -1.09 15.02
C ASN A 240 -0.86 -0.89 15.54
N PRO A 241 -1.64 -1.96 15.77
CA PRO A 241 -2.93 -1.82 16.41
C PRO A 241 -2.76 -1.15 17.78
N THR A 242 -3.59 -0.17 18.08
CA THR A 242 -3.71 0.33 19.44
C THR A 242 -4.20 -0.85 20.29
N PRO A 243 -3.42 -1.28 21.30
CA PRO A 243 -3.84 -2.39 22.13
C PRO A 243 -5.06 -1.97 22.95
N ASP A 244 -6.07 -2.85 22.99
CA ASP A 244 -7.09 -2.83 24.03
C ASP A 244 -6.34 -2.76 25.40
N PRO A 245 -6.76 -1.92 26.36
CA PRO A 245 -6.24 -1.93 27.74
C PRO A 245 -6.09 -3.33 28.36
N GLU A 246 -6.93 -4.29 27.96
CA GLU A 246 -6.89 -5.69 28.40
C GLU A 246 -5.88 -6.57 27.63
N GLY A 247 -5.31 -6.06 26.52
CA GLY A 247 -4.24 -6.69 25.74
C GLY A 247 -4.69 -7.85 24.83
N VAL A 248 -5.99 -8.01 24.60
CA VAL A 248 -6.57 -9.22 23.95
C VAL A 248 -6.76 -9.04 22.43
N GLY A 249 -6.74 -7.82 21.90
CA GLY A 249 -6.95 -7.58 20.47
C GLY A 249 -6.71 -6.13 20.04
N ALA A 250 -6.95 -5.86 18.76
CA ALA A 250 -6.92 -4.52 18.19
C ALA A 250 -8.28 -3.85 18.35
N ASP A 251 -8.30 -2.58 18.74
CA ASP A 251 -9.52 -1.79 18.71
C ASP A 251 -10.00 -1.61 17.26
N VAL A 252 -11.27 -1.91 17.00
CA VAL A 252 -11.88 -1.84 15.68
C VAL A 252 -12.42 -0.44 15.40
N ALA A 253 -12.02 0.12 14.26
CA ALA A 253 -12.47 1.42 13.76
C ALA A 253 -13.63 1.27 12.77
N VAL A 254 -13.69 0.19 11.99
CA VAL A 254 -14.81 -0.10 11.08
C VAL A 254 -15.14 -1.58 11.15
N ALA A 255 -16.43 -1.88 11.32
CA ALA A 255 -16.96 -3.25 11.40
C ALA A 255 -17.95 -3.51 10.26
N THR A 256 -17.88 -4.72 9.73
CA THR A 256 -18.86 -5.29 8.79
C THR A 256 -19.27 -6.66 9.31
N THR A 257 -20.57 -6.89 9.56
CA THR A 257 -21.09 -8.17 10.08
C THR A 257 -22.40 -8.58 9.45
N ARG A 258 -22.70 -9.87 9.48
CA ARG A 258 -24.04 -10.38 9.15
C ARG A 258 -24.82 -10.71 10.41
N THR A 259 -26.12 -10.44 10.40
CA THR A 259 -27.05 -10.91 11.42
C THR A 259 -27.49 -12.34 11.12
N ASP A 260 -28.07 -13.03 12.10
CA ASP A 260 -28.65 -14.37 11.91
C ASP A 260 -29.75 -14.39 10.84
N GLY A 261 -30.46 -13.27 10.67
CA GLY A 261 -31.46 -13.08 9.60
C GLY A 261 -30.86 -12.85 8.22
N GLY A 262 -29.54 -12.79 8.08
CA GLY A 262 -28.83 -12.51 6.81
C GLY A 262 -28.66 -11.02 6.48
N GLY A 263 -29.13 -10.14 7.35
CA GLY A 263 -28.96 -8.69 7.24
C GLY A 263 -27.49 -8.29 7.36
N ARG A 264 -27.08 -7.22 6.70
CA ARG A 264 -25.68 -6.74 6.71
C ARG A 264 -25.58 -5.46 7.53
N VAL A 265 -24.60 -5.40 8.42
CA VAL A 265 -24.33 -4.24 9.26
C VAL A 265 -22.93 -3.69 8.98
N THR A 266 -22.86 -2.46 8.48
CA THR A 266 -21.60 -1.70 8.46
C THR A 266 -21.65 -0.62 9.52
N TRP A 267 -20.64 -0.57 10.38
CA TRP A 267 -20.48 0.49 11.36
C TRP A 267 -19.11 1.15 11.26
N PHE A 268 -19.07 2.49 11.34
CA PHE A 268 -17.84 3.28 11.38
C PHE A 268 -17.69 4.00 12.72
N GLY A 269 -16.55 3.86 13.39
CA GLY A 269 -16.23 4.55 14.65
C GLY A 269 -15.87 6.02 14.51
N VAL A 270 -16.01 6.56 13.30
CA VAL A 270 -15.60 7.90 12.86
C VAL A 270 -16.77 8.65 12.25
N ARG A 271 -16.63 9.98 12.17
CA ARG A 271 -17.52 10.84 11.39
C ARG A 271 -17.01 10.99 9.96
N THR A 272 -17.89 11.32 9.03
CA THR A 272 -17.58 11.32 7.58
C THR A 272 -16.60 12.42 7.15
N ASP A 273 -16.45 13.47 7.95
CA ASP A 273 -15.63 14.65 7.66
C ASP A 273 -14.30 14.66 8.44
N GLN A 274 -14.00 13.62 9.23
CA GLN A 274 -12.86 13.61 10.15
C GLN A 274 -11.46 13.50 9.51
N GLY A 275 -11.33 13.38 8.19
CA GLY A 275 -10.02 13.31 7.53
C GLY A 275 -9.13 14.52 7.87
N ALA A 276 -7.87 14.29 8.24
CA ALA A 276 -6.93 15.35 8.61
C ALA A 276 -6.41 16.15 7.40
N THR A 277 -6.22 15.47 6.27
CA THR A 277 -5.80 16.07 5.00
C THR A 277 -6.81 15.77 3.88
N PRO A 278 -6.70 16.42 2.71
CA PRO A 278 -7.49 16.05 1.53
C PRO A 278 -7.29 14.58 1.11
N ALA A 279 -6.06 14.06 1.18
CA ALA A 279 -5.76 12.66 0.87
C ALA A 279 -6.42 11.70 1.88
N ASP A 280 -6.36 12.02 3.18
CA ASP A 280 -7.04 11.23 4.21
C ASP A 280 -8.57 11.27 4.06
N SER A 281 -9.11 12.44 3.69
CA SER A 281 -10.54 12.60 3.42
C SER A 281 -10.99 11.74 2.24
N ALA A 282 -10.19 11.66 1.17
CA ALA A 282 -10.48 10.80 0.02
C ALA A 282 -10.47 9.31 0.39
N LYS A 283 -9.48 8.87 1.19
CA LYS A 283 -9.44 7.49 1.72
C LYS A 283 -10.64 7.20 2.62
N LEU A 284 -11.00 8.12 3.51
CA LEU A 284 -12.12 7.99 4.43
C LEU A 284 -13.45 7.86 3.68
N VAL A 285 -13.72 8.77 2.75
CA VAL A 285 -14.91 8.73 1.86
C VAL A 285 -15.04 7.38 1.20
N ARG A 286 -13.92 6.83 0.73
CA ARG A 286 -13.92 5.54 0.05
C ARG A 286 -14.22 4.35 0.95
N VAL A 287 -13.74 4.37 2.19
CA VAL A 287 -14.13 3.38 3.21
C VAL A 287 -15.64 3.44 3.44
N PHE A 288 -16.23 4.63 3.51
CA PHE A 288 -17.69 4.81 3.62
C PHE A 288 -18.43 4.28 2.40
N GLU A 289 -18.02 4.65 1.18
CA GLU A 289 -18.62 4.19 -0.06
C GLU A 289 -18.62 2.65 -0.19
N ASN A 290 -17.49 2.01 0.09
CA ASN A 290 -17.39 0.54 0.06
C ASN A 290 -18.30 -0.11 1.12
N GLY A 291 -18.39 0.49 2.31
CA GLY A 291 -19.28 0.02 3.37
C GLY A 291 -20.77 0.19 3.05
N ILE A 292 -21.14 1.24 2.32
CA ILE A 292 -22.50 1.45 1.80
C ILE A 292 -22.81 0.40 0.73
N ARG A 293 -21.93 0.19 -0.26
CA ARG A 293 -22.10 -0.84 -1.30
C ARG A 293 -22.27 -2.23 -0.69
N TRP A 294 -21.42 -2.59 0.27
CA TRP A 294 -21.52 -3.88 0.94
C TRP A 294 -22.84 -4.01 1.73
N GLY A 295 -23.24 -2.98 2.48
CA GLY A 295 -24.54 -2.96 3.16
C GLY A 295 -25.72 -3.13 2.19
N ALA A 296 -25.70 -2.41 1.07
CA ALA A 296 -26.69 -2.50 0.00
C ALA A 296 -26.66 -3.85 -0.75
N GLY A 297 -25.61 -4.65 -0.59
CA GLY A 297 -25.44 -5.90 -1.34
C GLY A 297 -25.04 -5.68 -2.80
N VAL A 298 -24.48 -4.51 -3.12
CA VAL A 298 -24.05 -4.11 -4.45
C VAL A 298 -22.65 -4.68 -4.74
N PRO A 299 -22.49 -5.52 -5.76
CA PRO A 299 -21.18 -6.05 -6.13
C PRO A 299 -20.21 -4.94 -6.52
N HIS A 300 -18.97 -5.07 -6.06
CA HIS A 300 -17.87 -4.21 -6.49
C HIS A 300 -16.54 -4.95 -6.48
N ALA A 301 -15.57 -4.47 -7.23
CA ALA A 301 -14.30 -5.15 -7.44
C ALA A 301 -13.10 -4.20 -7.47
N ALA A 302 -11.94 -4.72 -7.11
CA ALA A 302 -10.65 -4.05 -7.26
C ALA A 302 -9.54 -5.06 -7.60
N PRO A 303 -8.46 -4.64 -8.30
CA PRO A 303 -7.31 -5.52 -8.49
C PRO A 303 -6.71 -5.92 -7.14
N ALA A 304 -6.45 -7.22 -6.97
CA ALA A 304 -5.78 -7.73 -5.79
C ALA A 304 -4.40 -7.04 -5.66
N PRO A 305 -3.89 -6.82 -4.43
CA PRO A 305 -2.61 -6.12 -4.25
C PRO A 305 -1.42 -6.85 -4.85
N TRP A 306 -1.43 -8.19 -4.86
CA TRP A 306 -0.29 -9.04 -5.23
C TRP A 306 -0.67 -10.06 -6.31
N PRO A 307 0.29 -10.53 -7.12
CA PRO A 307 0.02 -11.55 -8.12
C PRO A 307 -0.23 -12.92 -7.51
N ASP A 308 -0.72 -13.86 -8.33
CA ASP A 308 -0.79 -15.30 -8.02
C ASP A 308 -1.47 -15.64 -6.67
N ALA A 309 -2.56 -14.93 -6.38
CA ALA A 309 -3.37 -15.05 -5.16
C ALA A 309 -2.62 -14.70 -3.85
N ALA A 310 -1.38 -14.22 -3.93
CA ALA A 310 -0.61 -13.88 -2.74
C ALA A 310 -1.36 -12.83 -1.91
N ARG A 311 -1.31 -13.01 -0.59
CA ARG A 311 -1.93 -12.08 0.35
C ARG A 311 -0.98 -10.94 0.72
N THR A 312 0.32 -11.19 0.62
CA THR A 312 1.39 -10.29 1.04
C THR A 312 2.64 -10.59 0.20
N ALA A 313 3.51 -9.59 0.07
CA ALA A 313 4.80 -9.73 -0.60
C ALA A 313 5.95 -9.61 0.40
N LEU A 314 7.09 -10.23 0.09
CA LEU A 314 8.33 -10.06 0.83
C LEU A 314 9.49 -9.81 -0.11
N VAL A 315 10.28 -8.79 0.22
CA VAL A 315 11.56 -8.44 -0.41
C VAL A 315 12.67 -8.60 0.61
N PHE A 316 13.74 -9.31 0.24
CA PHE A 316 15.00 -9.25 0.96
C PHE A 316 15.86 -8.15 0.33
N ALA A 317 16.32 -7.21 1.16
CA ALA A 317 17.12 -6.07 0.73
C ALA A 317 18.44 -6.03 1.52
N MET A 318 19.57 -5.98 0.83
CA MET A 318 20.90 -5.93 1.48
C MET A 318 21.72 -4.73 1.01
N ASP A 319 22.18 -3.93 1.96
CA ASP A 319 23.06 -2.81 1.70
C ASP A 319 24.51 -3.28 1.68
N VAL A 320 25.18 -2.96 0.58
CA VAL A 320 26.60 -3.25 0.36
C VAL A 320 27.37 -1.95 0.57
N GLU A 321 27.74 -1.74 1.83
CA GLU A 321 28.42 -0.54 2.31
C GLU A 321 29.60 -0.89 3.24
N GLY A 322 30.64 -0.05 3.22
CA GLY A 322 31.85 -0.21 4.04
C GLY A 322 33.00 -0.98 3.36
N GLU A 323 34.22 -0.80 3.87
CA GLU A 323 35.45 -1.36 3.27
C GLU A 323 35.52 -2.89 3.36
N ASP A 324 34.97 -3.49 4.43
CA ASP A 324 34.90 -4.95 4.61
C ASP A 324 33.69 -5.59 3.88
N ALA A 325 32.95 -4.82 3.07
CA ALA A 325 31.72 -5.28 2.42
C ALA A 325 31.96 -6.43 1.44
N SER A 326 33.12 -6.49 0.77
CA SER A 326 33.34 -7.47 -0.31
C SER A 326 33.22 -8.93 0.12
N VAL A 327 33.76 -9.31 1.29
CA VAL A 327 33.65 -10.71 1.77
C VAL A 327 32.23 -10.98 2.29
N ASN A 328 31.71 -10.07 3.11
CA ASN A 328 30.40 -10.19 3.74
C ASN A 328 29.26 -10.25 2.71
N ALA A 329 29.33 -9.41 1.67
CA ALA A 329 28.34 -9.37 0.60
C ALA A 329 28.41 -10.62 -0.28
N ARG A 330 29.60 -11.18 -0.52
CA ARG A 330 29.74 -12.47 -1.21
C ARG A 330 29.18 -13.64 -0.39
N ASP A 331 29.41 -13.65 0.92
CA ASP A 331 28.83 -14.67 1.80
C ASP A 331 27.30 -14.58 1.84
N ALA A 332 26.75 -13.36 1.85
CA ALA A 332 25.31 -13.13 1.72
C ALA A 332 24.79 -13.64 0.36
N ALA A 333 25.40 -13.24 -0.76
CA ALA A 333 25.02 -13.68 -2.10
C ALA A 333 25.04 -15.22 -2.23
N ALA A 334 26.10 -15.88 -1.75
CA ALA A 334 26.19 -17.34 -1.76
C ALA A 334 25.08 -18.01 -0.92
N MET A 335 24.63 -17.37 0.17
CA MET A 335 23.50 -17.86 0.96
C MET A 335 22.19 -17.76 0.17
N PHE A 336 21.90 -16.61 -0.44
CA PHE A 336 20.67 -16.42 -1.24
C PHE A 336 20.61 -17.33 -2.47
N GLU A 337 21.75 -17.54 -3.14
CA GLU A 337 21.88 -18.51 -4.25
C GLU A 337 21.57 -19.94 -3.77
N LEU A 338 22.19 -20.35 -2.65
CA LEU A 338 21.99 -21.69 -2.08
C LEU A 338 20.53 -21.95 -1.68
N GLU A 339 19.86 -20.93 -1.13
CA GLU A 339 18.46 -21.03 -0.68
C GLU A 339 17.44 -20.81 -1.80
N GLY A 340 17.88 -20.40 -3.00
CA GLY A 340 17.00 -20.03 -4.12
C GLY A 340 16.03 -18.91 -3.73
N LEU A 341 16.52 -17.87 -3.06
CA LEU A 341 15.74 -16.73 -2.59
C LEU A 341 16.02 -15.49 -3.46
N PRO A 342 14.98 -14.78 -3.93
CA PRO A 342 15.17 -13.50 -4.61
C PRO A 342 15.69 -12.45 -3.63
N ILE A 343 16.55 -11.56 -4.11
CA ILE A 343 17.21 -10.52 -3.31
C ILE A 343 17.52 -9.29 -4.16
N SER A 344 17.38 -8.10 -3.56
CA SER A 344 17.92 -6.85 -4.11
C SER A 344 19.10 -6.37 -3.27
N PHE A 345 20.25 -6.18 -3.91
CA PHE A 345 21.44 -5.55 -3.32
C PHE A 345 21.47 -4.07 -3.64
N TYR A 346 21.60 -3.20 -2.64
CA TYR A 346 21.79 -1.76 -2.85
C TYR A 346 23.25 -1.40 -2.57
N VAL A 347 23.96 -1.03 -3.63
CA VAL A 347 25.42 -0.88 -3.56
C VAL A 347 25.85 0.59 -3.55
N VAL A 348 26.82 0.91 -2.70
CA VAL A 348 27.63 2.12 -2.85
C VAL A 348 28.57 1.87 -4.04
N SER A 349 28.25 2.41 -5.21
CA SER A 349 28.88 2.01 -6.47
C SER A 349 30.40 2.20 -6.48
N GLY A 350 30.91 3.22 -5.78
CA GLY A 350 32.34 3.47 -5.62
C GLY A 350 33.11 2.36 -4.87
N LEU A 351 32.43 1.53 -4.07
CA LEU A 351 33.03 0.38 -3.39
C LEU A 351 33.14 -0.86 -4.28
N VAL A 352 32.29 -0.97 -5.29
CA VAL A 352 32.16 -2.18 -6.13
C VAL A 352 32.84 -2.02 -7.49
N GLN A 353 32.95 -0.78 -8.00
CA GLN A 353 33.45 -0.50 -9.37
C GLN A 353 34.81 -1.13 -9.71
N ASP A 354 35.66 -1.37 -8.70
CA ASP A 354 37.02 -1.92 -8.85
C ASP A 354 37.13 -3.39 -8.39
N ASP A 355 36.03 -4.03 -7.96
CA ASP A 355 35.95 -5.43 -7.52
C ASP A 355 35.02 -6.24 -8.43
N GLU A 356 35.54 -6.65 -9.60
CA GLU A 356 34.81 -7.45 -10.59
C GLU A 356 34.29 -8.78 -10.01
N VAL A 357 34.96 -9.35 -9.01
CA VAL A 357 34.53 -10.60 -8.37
C VAL A 357 33.28 -10.36 -7.54
N LEU A 358 33.25 -9.29 -6.75
CA LEU A 358 32.07 -8.89 -6.00
C LEU A 358 30.92 -8.51 -6.94
N ALA A 359 31.18 -7.64 -7.93
CA ALA A 359 30.20 -7.20 -8.92
C ALA A 359 29.46 -8.39 -9.56
N ASN A 360 30.21 -9.36 -10.06
CA ASN A 360 29.67 -10.58 -10.65
C ASN A 360 28.88 -11.43 -9.63
N ALA A 361 29.38 -11.57 -8.40
CA ALA A 361 28.69 -12.35 -7.38
C ALA A 361 27.31 -11.77 -7.05
N LEU A 362 27.19 -10.44 -6.91
CA LEU A 362 25.90 -9.79 -6.64
C LEU A 362 24.95 -9.93 -7.83
N HIS A 363 25.42 -9.57 -9.03
CA HIS A 363 24.60 -9.56 -10.25
C HIS A 363 24.13 -10.96 -10.66
N SER A 364 24.90 -12.01 -10.36
CA SER A 364 24.52 -13.39 -10.69
C SER A 364 23.41 -13.97 -9.80
N VAL A 365 23.16 -13.36 -8.63
CA VAL A 365 22.24 -13.89 -7.61
C VAL A 365 20.94 -13.11 -7.53
N GLY A 366 20.96 -11.80 -7.77
CA GLY A 366 19.74 -11.01 -7.77
C GLY A 366 19.93 -9.59 -8.29
N GLU A 367 18.91 -8.77 -8.10
CA GLU A 367 18.90 -7.37 -8.49
C GLU A 367 20.05 -6.57 -7.86
N VAL A 368 20.64 -5.67 -8.65
CA VAL A 368 21.55 -4.62 -8.17
C VAL A 368 20.89 -3.25 -8.32
N GLY A 369 20.51 -2.66 -7.19
CA GLY A 369 20.15 -1.26 -7.04
C GLY A 369 21.32 -0.41 -6.54
N THR A 370 21.09 0.90 -6.41
CA THR A 370 22.12 1.86 -6.00
C THR A 370 21.85 2.48 -4.62
N GLN A 371 22.92 2.77 -3.89
CA GLN A 371 22.94 3.53 -2.64
C GLN A 371 23.78 4.83 -2.79
N THR A 372 23.82 5.38 -4.02
CA THR A 372 24.72 6.45 -4.49
C THR A 372 26.19 6.00 -4.65
N VAL A 373 27.06 6.94 -5.01
CA VAL A 373 28.49 6.67 -5.28
C VAL A 373 29.29 6.47 -4.00
N ASP A 374 28.94 7.22 -2.94
CA ASP A 374 29.76 7.38 -1.75
C ASP A 374 28.95 7.37 -0.44
N HIS A 375 27.68 6.94 -0.50
CA HIS A 375 26.74 6.91 0.64
C HIS A 375 26.36 8.29 1.20
N THR A 376 26.66 9.38 0.52
CA THR A 376 26.27 10.72 1.01
C THR A 376 24.77 10.97 0.81
N PRO A 377 24.04 11.52 1.79
CA PRO A 377 22.63 11.89 1.65
C PRO A 377 22.35 12.77 0.42
N LEU A 378 21.19 12.55 -0.20
CA LEU A 378 20.70 13.31 -1.36
C LEU A 378 19.83 14.50 -0.96
N VAL A 379 19.03 14.33 0.10
CA VAL A 379 18.13 15.36 0.60
C VAL A 379 18.90 16.60 1.04
N GLY A 380 18.40 17.77 0.65
CA GLY A 380 19.04 19.08 0.91
C GLY A 380 20.10 19.48 -0.12
N LEU A 381 20.40 18.62 -1.11
CA LEU A 381 21.12 19.03 -2.32
C LEU A 381 20.13 19.59 -3.34
N THR A 382 20.59 20.48 -4.22
CA THR A 382 19.76 20.95 -5.35
C THR A 382 19.41 19.77 -6.27
N ARG A 383 18.25 19.83 -6.94
CA ARG A 383 17.81 18.79 -7.88
C ARG A 383 18.87 18.44 -8.94
N GLN A 384 19.60 19.45 -9.44
CA GLN A 384 20.68 19.25 -10.41
C GLN A 384 21.84 18.42 -9.82
N ASP A 385 22.24 18.71 -8.57
CA ASP A 385 23.31 17.96 -7.91
C ASP A 385 22.89 16.52 -7.63
N GLN A 386 21.65 16.32 -7.17
CA GLN A 386 21.08 14.99 -6.97
C GLN A 386 21.12 14.20 -8.28
N THR A 387 20.69 14.81 -9.39
CA THR A 387 20.72 14.19 -10.74
C THR A 387 22.14 13.79 -11.16
N ILE A 388 23.13 14.68 -10.97
CA ILE A 388 24.53 14.38 -11.35
C ILE A 388 25.07 13.19 -10.55
N ARG A 389 24.82 13.16 -9.24
CA ARG A 389 25.27 12.08 -8.35
C ARG A 389 24.61 10.75 -8.70
N LEU A 390 23.28 10.76 -8.89
CA LEU A 390 22.51 9.58 -9.26
C LEU A 390 22.95 9.04 -10.61
N ARG A 391 23.13 9.91 -11.62
CA ARG A 391 23.62 9.51 -12.94
C ARG A 391 25.00 8.88 -12.89
N ARG A 392 25.90 9.40 -12.06
CA ARG A 392 27.24 8.81 -11.90
C ARG A 392 27.13 7.39 -11.35
N SER A 393 26.37 7.20 -10.27
CA SER A 393 26.18 5.88 -9.66
C SER A 393 25.51 4.90 -10.62
N TRP A 394 24.51 5.38 -11.38
CA TRP A 394 23.81 4.62 -12.40
C TRP A 394 24.78 4.14 -13.49
N ASN A 395 25.60 5.04 -14.05
CA ASN A 395 26.60 4.70 -15.07
C ASN A 395 27.70 3.76 -14.55
N ASP A 396 28.06 3.88 -13.26
CA ASP A 396 29.05 3.01 -12.65
C ASP A 396 28.51 1.59 -12.52
N ILE A 397 27.24 1.41 -12.14
CA ILE A 397 26.58 0.09 -12.09
C ILE A 397 26.41 -0.51 -13.49
N GLU A 398 25.83 0.25 -14.43
CA GLU A 398 25.61 -0.20 -15.82
C GLU A 398 26.91 -0.74 -16.46
N ARG A 399 28.06 -0.11 -16.16
CA ARG A 399 29.35 -0.53 -16.71
C ARG A 399 29.70 -1.99 -16.41
N TRP A 400 29.32 -2.52 -15.25
CA TRP A 400 29.69 -3.87 -14.83
C TRP A 400 28.53 -4.87 -14.78
N THR A 401 27.28 -4.42 -14.70
CA THR A 401 26.09 -5.27 -14.88
C THR A 401 25.67 -5.40 -16.35
N GLY A 402 26.02 -4.42 -17.19
CA GLY A 402 25.45 -4.27 -18.54
C GLY A 402 24.06 -3.63 -18.57
N GLU A 403 23.47 -3.33 -17.40
CA GLU A 403 22.13 -2.76 -17.25
C GLU A 403 22.11 -1.69 -16.15
N GLY A 404 21.45 -0.57 -16.41
CA GLY A 404 21.23 0.45 -15.38
C GLY A 404 20.45 -0.06 -14.17
N PRO A 405 20.77 0.39 -12.95
CA PRO A 405 19.99 0.05 -11.77
C PRO A 405 18.57 0.64 -11.84
N ALA A 406 17.55 -0.20 -11.62
CA ALA A 406 16.16 0.22 -11.55
C ALA A 406 15.79 0.83 -10.18
N GLY A 407 16.43 0.31 -9.12
CA GLY A 407 16.17 0.68 -7.73
C GLY A 407 17.19 1.62 -7.11
N LEU A 408 16.71 2.61 -6.35
CA LEU A 408 17.48 3.46 -5.45
C LEU A 408 17.10 3.17 -4.00
N ARG A 409 18.07 2.91 -3.12
CA ARG A 409 17.90 3.02 -1.68
C ARG A 409 18.72 4.22 -1.21
N PRO A 410 18.11 5.40 -0.99
CA PRO A 410 18.88 6.58 -0.68
C PRO A 410 19.51 6.43 0.72
N PRO A 411 20.71 6.99 0.95
CA PRO A 411 21.30 7.02 2.28
C PRO A 411 20.34 7.62 3.31
N GLU A 412 20.34 7.02 4.50
CA GLU A 412 19.40 7.34 5.59
C GLU A 412 17.91 7.12 5.24
N GLU A 413 17.62 6.46 4.11
CA GLU A 413 16.26 6.24 3.59
C GLU A 413 15.49 7.54 3.36
N SER A 414 16.22 8.63 3.17
CA SER A 414 15.68 9.98 3.03
C SER A 414 15.36 10.28 1.56
N VAL A 415 14.16 10.78 1.31
CA VAL A 415 13.67 11.13 -0.02
C VAL A 415 12.90 12.44 0.03
N ASP A 416 13.16 13.32 -0.92
CA ASP A 416 12.42 14.57 -1.17
C ASP A 416 11.87 14.58 -2.60
N ALA A 417 11.05 15.58 -2.95
CA ALA A 417 10.50 15.67 -4.31
C ALA A 417 11.60 15.75 -5.39
N GLY A 418 12.70 16.44 -5.07
CA GLY A 418 13.88 16.53 -5.93
C GLY A 418 14.54 15.17 -6.18
N THR A 419 14.54 14.29 -5.19
CA THR A 419 15.12 12.94 -5.25
C THR A 419 14.34 12.07 -6.20
N LEU A 420 13.01 12.07 -6.09
CA LEU A 420 12.13 11.29 -6.97
C LEU A 420 12.27 11.73 -8.43
N GLU A 421 12.27 13.05 -8.68
CA GLU A 421 12.41 13.58 -10.03
C GLU A 421 13.81 13.34 -10.60
N ALA A 422 14.87 13.54 -9.81
CA ALA A 422 16.24 13.28 -10.23
C ALA A 422 16.47 11.80 -10.54
N TRP A 423 15.85 10.89 -9.77
CA TRP A 423 15.93 9.45 -10.00
C TRP A 423 15.20 9.01 -11.26
N SER A 424 13.96 9.46 -11.44
CA SER A 424 13.17 9.23 -12.66
C SER A 424 13.91 9.72 -13.90
N ARG A 425 14.50 10.92 -13.83
CA ARG A 425 15.24 11.54 -14.94
C ARG A 425 16.47 10.75 -15.39
N VAL A 426 17.10 9.97 -14.51
CA VAL A 426 18.26 9.14 -14.88
C VAL A 426 17.86 7.73 -15.33
N GLY A 427 16.57 7.41 -15.37
CA GLY A 427 16.03 6.12 -15.80
C GLY A 427 15.68 5.16 -14.65
N GLY A 428 15.71 5.64 -13.40
CA GLY A 428 15.29 4.87 -12.25
C GLY A 428 13.77 4.72 -12.16
N THR A 429 13.29 3.56 -11.70
CA THR A 429 11.83 3.26 -11.68
C THR A 429 11.26 3.16 -10.28
N TYR A 430 12.08 2.87 -9.27
CA TYR A 430 11.60 2.77 -7.90
C TYR A 430 12.63 3.17 -6.84
N VAL A 431 12.12 3.51 -5.66
CA VAL A 431 12.91 3.87 -4.46
C VAL A 431 12.48 2.99 -3.29
N LEU A 432 13.44 2.40 -2.57
CA LEU A 432 13.20 1.73 -1.29
C LEU A 432 13.56 2.69 -0.15
N ALA A 433 12.57 3.19 0.57
CA ALA A 433 12.77 4.26 1.56
C ALA A 433 11.71 4.24 2.69
N SER A 434 11.88 5.13 3.66
CA SER A 434 10.81 5.45 4.60
C SER A 434 9.68 6.17 3.84
N ASN A 435 8.45 5.76 4.07
CA ASN A 435 7.25 6.52 3.68
C ASN A 435 6.53 7.12 4.90
N GLU A 436 7.22 7.24 6.03
CA GLU A 436 6.63 7.68 7.29
C GLU A 436 5.39 6.87 7.70
N ALA A 437 5.42 5.57 7.39
CA ALA A 437 4.35 4.62 7.70
C ALA A 437 2.96 5.07 7.24
N ARG A 438 2.89 5.80 6.12
CA ARG A 438 1.62 6.20 5.48
C ARG A 438 0.87 5.02 4.86
N SER A 439 1.62 4.02 4.38
CA SER A 439 1.08 2.82 3.76
C SER A 439 2.01 1.63 4.00
N ALA A 440 1.45 0.43 4.12
CA ALA A 440 2.22 -0.83 4.06
C ALA A 440 2.37 -1.38 2.64
N SER A 441 1.71 -0.75 1.66
CA SER A 441 1.82 -1.08 0.24
C SER A 441 2.70 -0.05 -0.48
N PRO A 442 3.28 -0.40 -1.64
CA PRO A 442 3.99 0.55 -2.47
C PRO A 442 3.15 1.79 -2.83
N GLU A 443 3.81 2.91 -3.02
CA GLU A 443 3.21 4.19 -3.40
C GLU A 443 3.67 4.59 -4.81
N ILE A 444 2.77 5.12 -5.64
CA ILE A 444 3.15 5.65 -6.97
C ILE A 444 3.27 7.16 -6.88
N HIS A 445 4.43 7.69 -7.22
CA HIS A 445 4.71 9.12 -7.25
C HIS A 445 4.88 9.58 -8.70
N GLU A 446 4.00 10.47 -9.15
CA GLU A 446 4.09 11.03 -10.51
C GLU A 446 5.20 12.08 -10.58
N THR A 447 6.06 11.99 -11.60
CA THR A 447 7.12 12.97 -11.86
C THR A 447 7.04 13.45 -13.31
N GLU A 448 7.80 14.49 -13.67
CA GLU A 448 7.89 14.97 -15.06
C GLU A 448 8.37 13.87 -16.03
N TYR A 449 9.18 12.92 -15.56
CA TYR A 449 9.83 11.90 -16.38
C TYR A 449 9.13 10.53 -16.31
N GLY A 450 8.00 10.44 -15.61
CA GLY A 450 7.23 9.21 -15.41
C GLY A 450 7.04 8.83 -13.94
N PRO A 451 6.25 7.79 -13.65
CA PRO A 451 5.96 7.38 -12.30
C PRO A 451 7.18 6.70 -11.64
N VAL A 452 7.42 7.00 -10.37
CA VAL A 452 8.39 6.30 -9.52
C VAL A 452 7.63 5.58 -8.41
N VAL A 453 7.91 4.28 -8.25
CA VAL A 453 7.32 3.50 -7.15
C VAL A 453 8.16 3.65 -5.89
N LEU A 454 7.55 3.98 -4.76
CA LEU A 454 8.20 3.94 -3.45
C LEU A 454 7.80 2.65 -2.74
N LEU A 455 8.79 1.79 -2.46
CA LEU A 455 8.64 0.57 -1.66
C LEU A 455 8.88 0.90 -0.18
N PRO A 456 7.85 0.82 0.69
CA PRO A 456 7.98 1.26 2.07
C PRO A 456 8.73 0.25 2.94
N ARG A 457 9.71 0.71 3.72
CA ARG A 457 10.31 -0.09 4.80
C ARG A 457 9.60 0.15 6.14
N LEU A 458 8.73 -0.78 6.54
CA LEU A 458 8.03 -0.73 7.84
C LEU A 458 8.62 -1.65 8.91
N LEU A 459 9.34 -2.70 8.50
CA LEU A 459 10.01 -3.60 9.43
C LEU A 459 11.26 -2.92 9.96
N LYS A 460 11.55 -3.10 11.25
CA LYS A 460 12.86 -2.72 11.81
C LYS A 460 13.95 -3.46 11.05
N ASP A 461 14.98 -2.74 10.61
CA ASP A 461 16.19 -3.31 10.02
C ASP A 461 17.13 -3.86 11.11
N ASP A 462 18.21 -4.50 10.66
CA ASP A 462 19.27 -5.01 11.52
C ASP A 462 19.98 -3.91 12.33
N TYR A 463 20.19 -2.72 11.78
CA TYR A 463 20.79 -1.59 12.48
C TYR A 463 19.91 -1.14 13.64
N THR A 464 18.60 -1.02 13.44
CA THR A 464 17.66 -0.70 14.51
C THR A 464 17.67 -1.76 15.60
N VAL A 465 17.61 -3.04 15.23
CA VAL A 465 17.54 -4.14 16.21
C VAL A 465 18.86 -4.33 16.96
N ILE A 466 20.00 -4.29 16.28
CA ILE A 466 21.30 -4.61 16.87
C ILE A 466 21.91 -3.37 17.53
N VAL A 467 21.93 -2.23 16.84
CA VAL A 467 22.64 -1.03 17.28
C VAL A 467 21.76 -0.19 18.20
N ARG A 468 20.53 0.14 17.77
CA ARG A 468 19.65 1.03 18.55
C ARG A 468 18.99 0.34 19.74
N ASP A 469 18.47 -0.87 19.55
CA ASP A 469 17.84 -1.66 20.63
C ASP A 469 18.87 -2.40 21.50
N VAL A 470 20.18 -2.26 21.21
CA VAL A 470 21.33 -2.85 21.94
C VAL A 470 21.17 -4.37 22.11
N THR A 471 20.78 -5.06 21.05
CA THR A 471 20.62 -6.51 21.08
C THR A 471 21.78 -7.22 20.39
N LEU A 472 22.55 -7.99 21.17
CA LEU A 472 23.72 -8.73 20.64
C LEU A 472 23.37 -10.13 20.12
N ARG A 473 22.13 -10.60 20.29
CA ARG A 473 21.73 -11.99 20.00
C ARG A 473 20.96 -12.09 18.69
N SER A 474 21.42 -12.94 17.77
CA SER A 474 20.77 -13.20 16.48
C SER A 474 19.33 -13.67 16.60
N GLN A 475 18.98 -14.42 17.65
CA GLN A 475 17.60 -14.85 17.89
C GLN A 475 16.62 -13.66 17.96
N ARG A 476 17.01 -12.54 18.56
CA ARG A 476 16.13 -11.36 18.63
C ARG A 476 15.93 -10.69 17.27
N LEU A 477 16.93 -10.77 16.39
CA LEU A 477 16.79 -10.31 15.01
C LEU A 477 15.79 -11.18 14.25
N ALA A 478 15.91 -12.50 14.36
CA ALA A 478 14.96 -13.44 13.77
C ALA A 478 13.54 -13.22 14.30
N ASP A 479 13.39 -13.12 15.62
CA ASP A 479 12.09 -12.88 16.27
C ASP A 479 11.46 -11.56 15.78
N ALA A 480 12.25 -10.49 15.65
CA ALA A 480 11.79 -9.19 15.18
C ALA A 480 11.34 -9.25 13.71
N PHE A 481 12.14 -9.86 12.83
CA PHE A 481 11.78 -10.02 11.42
C PHE A 481 10.55 -10.92 11.24
N VAL A 482 10.46 -12.05 11.95
CA VAL A 482 9.29 -12.94 11.88
C VAL A 482 8.03 -12.25 12.41
N ALA A 483 8.13 -11.48 13.50
CA ALA A 483 7.01 -10.70 14.00
C ALA A 483 6.57 -9.61 13.00
N GLY A 484 7.55 -8.93 12.38
CA GLY A 484 7.32 -7.94 11.33
C GLY A 484 6.63 -8.53 10.10
N ALA A 485 7.11 -9.68 9.61
CA ALA A 485 6.49 -10.41 8.51
C ALA A 485 5.04 -10.83 8.85
N ARG A 486 4.80 -11.37 10.06
CA ARG A 486 3.43 -11.70 10.50
C ARG A 486 2.51 -10.49 10.49
N LYS A 487 3.00 -9.32 10.93
CA LYS A 487 2.25 -8.06 10.87
C LYS A 487 1.91 -7.69 9.42
N MET A 488 2.89 -7.75 8.51
CA MET A 488 2.64 -7.41 7.09
C MET A 488 1.66 -8.38 6.43
N ARG A 489 1.72 -9.68 6.74
CA ARG A 489 0.73 -10.65 6.27
C ARG A 489 -0.68 -10.35 6.78
N ALA A 490 -0.82 -9.98 8.05
CA ALA A 490 -2.11 -9.62 8.62
C ALA A 490 -2.72 -8.37 7.95
N ILE A 491 -1.88 -7.40 7.59
CA ILE A 491 -2.26 -6.18 6.87
C ILE A 491 -2.51 -6.45 5.38
N GLY A 492 -1.80 -7.40 4.79
CA GLY A 492 -1.73 -7.63 3.34
C GLY A 492 -0.72 -6.73 2.62
N GLY A 493 0.28 -6.20 3.35
CA GLY A 493 1.29 -5.25 2.82
C GLY A 493 2.57 -5.92 2.31
N LEU A 494 3.58 -5.09 2.07
CA LEU A 494 4.95 -5.47 1.69
C LEU A 494 5.84 -5.61 2.94
N ALA A 495 6.43 -6.78 3.13
CA ALA A 495 7.50 -6.99 4.11
C ALA A 495 8.86 -6.76 3.46
N VAL A 496 9.62 -5.78 3.96
CA VAL A 496 11.01 -5.58 3.55
C VAL A 496 11.93 -6.05 4.67
N VAL A 497 12.61 -7.18 4.45
CA VAL A 497 13.67 -7.66 5.34
C VAL A 497 14.97 -7.00 4.90
N ALA A 498 15.21 -5.81 5.43
CA ALA A 498 16.39 -5.01 5.13
C ALA A 498 17.54 -5.32 6.10
N GLY A 499 18.76 -5.39 5.58
CA GLY A 499 19.96 -5.41 6.39
C GLY A 499 21.19 -4.88 5.70
N HIS A 500 22.28 -4.77 6.45
CA HIS A 500 23.57 -4.29 5.98
C HIS A 500 24.55 -5.45 5.99
N THR A 501 25.27 -5.69 4.90
CA THR A 501 26.13 -6.87 4.76
C THR A 501 27.19 -6.96 5.85
N GLN A 502 27.80 -5.85 6.26
CA GLN A 502 28.76 -5.78 7.36
C GLN A 502 28.15 -6.09 8.75
N ILE A 503 26.83 -6.02 8.88
CA ILE A 503 26.10 -6.36 10.11
C ILE A 503 25.51 -7.77 10.03
N ILE A 504 24.84 -8.17 8.95
CA ILE A 504 24.15 -9.46 8.83
C ILE A 504 25.08 -10.62 8.45
N ALA A 505 26.11 -10.41 7.63
CA ALA A 505 26.91 -11.50 7.10
C ALA A 505 27.63 -12.40 8.13
N PRO A 506 28.01 -11.94 9.36
CA PRO A 506 28.52 -12.84 10.37
C PRO A 506 27.56 -14.02 10.61
N GLY A 507 28.01 -15.24 10.33
CA GLY A 507 27.17 -16.45 10.15
C GLY A 507 25.91 -16.60 11.01
N PRO A 508 25.95 -16.41 12.34
CA PRO A 508 24.76 -16.52 13.19
C PRO A 508 23.61 -15.55 12.85
N ARG A 509 23.88 -14.43 12.15
CA ARG A 509 22.89 -13.41 11.78
C ARG A 509 22.28 -13.69 10.39
N LEU A 510 23.02 -14.26 9.45
CA LEU A 510 22.45 -14.81 8.20
C LEU A 510 21.39 -15.89 8.50
N GLU A 511 21.57 -16.65 9.57
CA GLU A 511 20.57 -17.63 10.03
C GLU A 511 19.23 -16.99 10.43
N ALA A 512 19.23 -15.72 10.87
CA ALA A 512 17.99 -14.99 11.13
C ALA A 512 17.20 -14.74 9.84
N VAL A 513 17.89 -14.46 8.74
CA VAL A 513 17.27 -14.27 7.41
C VAL A 513 16.66 -15.58 6.91
N ARG A 514 17.40 -16.71 7.04
CA ARG A 514 16.87 -18.05 6.75
C ARG A 514 15.63 -18.39 7.58
N THR A 515 15.67 -18.09 8.88
CA THR A 515 14.52 -18.33 9.78
C THR A 515 13.26 -17.60 9.28
N VAL A 516 13.41 -16.40 8.73
CA VAL A 516 12.29 -15.66 8.13
C VAL A 516 11.83 -16.34 6.85
N ALA A 517 12.74 -16.70 5.95
CA ALA A 517 12.43 -17.41 4.71
C ALA A 517 11.66 -18.72 4.96
N ASP A 518 12.10 -19.52 5.93
CA ASP A 518 11.43 -20.76 6.33
C ASP A 518 10.04 -20.49 6.91
N SER A 519 9.93 -19.46 7.76
CA SER A 519 8.66 -19.06 8.36
C SER A 519 7.63 -18.60 7.32
N VAL A 520 8.04 -17.82 6.31
CA VAL A 520 7.13 -17.35 5.26
C VAL A 520 6.74 -18.49 4.31
N ARG A 521 7.69 -19.34 3.91
CA ARG A 521 7.41 -20.54 3.10
C ARG A 521 6.42 -21.48 3.80
N ALA A 522 6.57 -21.68 5.12
CA ALA A 522 5.68 -22.52 5.91
C ALA A 522 4.26 -21.94 6.06
N GLN A 523 4.10 -20.62 5.99
CA GLN A 523 2.79 -19.96 6.10
C GLN A 523 2.00 -19.98 4.78
N GLY A 524 2.67 -20.02 3.62
CA GLY A 524 2.03 -19.89 2.31
C GLY A 524 1.48 -18.48 2.04
N GLU A 525 0.94 -18.27 0.83
CA GLU A 525 0.33 -16.99 0.39
C GLU A 525 1.29 -15.78 0.35
N TRP A 526 2.59 -16.05 0.25
CA TRP A 526 3.63 -15.03 0.10
C TRP A 526 4.11 -14.98 -1.35
N TRP A 527 4.21 -13.77 -1.89
CA TRP A 527 5.01 -13.51 -3.08
C TRP A 527 6.42 -13.08 -2.65
N LEU A 528 7.40 -13.96 -2.85
CA LEU A 528 8.82 -13.64 -2.64
C LEU A 528 9.36 -13.07 -3.95
N ALA A 529 9.90 -11.86 -3.90
CA ALA A 529 10.27 -11.12 -5.10
C ALA A 529 11.47 -10.18 -4.84
N GLU A 530 12.11 -9.76 -5.92
CA GLU A 530 13.03 -8.63 -5.93
C GLU A 530 12.26 -7.30 -5.86
N GLY A 531 12.94 -6.23 -5.45
CA GLY A 531 12.39 -4.88 -5.43
C GLY A 531 11.87 -4.42 -6.79
N ARG A 532 12.62 -4.68 -7.87
CA ARG A 532 12.19 -4.39 -9.25
C ARG A 532 10.91 -5.10 -9.62
N GLU A 533 10.80 -6.40 -9.33
CA GLU A 533 9.59 -7.18 -9.63
C GLU A 533 8.36 -6.61 -8.93
N VAL A 534 8.49 -6.23 -7.65
CA VAL A 534 7.40 -5.58 -6.89
C VAL A 534 7.01 -4.24 -7.51
N ALA A 535 7.98 -3.41 -7.89
CA ALA A 535 7.71 -2.12 -8.51
C ALA A 535 7.03 -2.26 -9.88
N ASP A 536 7.52 -3.16 -10.73
CA ASP A 536 6.98 -3.41 -12.07
C ASP A 536 5.55 -3.94 -11.98
N TRP A 537 5.28 -4.89 -11.07
CA TRP A 537 3.91 -5.34 -10.78
C TRP A 537 3.01 -4.20 -10.34
N TRP A 538 3.49 -3.34 -9.42
CA TRP A 538 2.67 -2.25 -8.88
C TRP A 538 2.26 -1.24 -9.95
N LEU A 539 3.18 -0.91 -10.87
CA LEU A 539 2.89 -0.09 -12.05
C LEU A 539 1.97 -0.78 -13.05
N ALA A 540 2.15 -2.08 -13.30
CA ALA A 540 1.28 -2.83 -14.20
C ALA A 540 -0.15 -2.93 -13.63
N ARG A 541 -0.27 -3.22 -12.34
CA ARG A 541 -1.53 -3.31 -11.59
C ARG A 541 -2.32 -2.01 -11.62
N SER A 542 -1.68 -0.86 -11.44
CA SER A 542 -2.37 0.44 -11.41
C SER A 542 -3.07 0.80 -12.73
N ARG A 543 -2.69 0.13 -13.82
CA ARG A 543 -3.26 0.30 -15.17
C ARG A 543 -4.38 -0.69 -15.48
N LEU A 544 -4.67 -1.63 -14.58
CA LEU A 544 -5.85 -2.48 -14.71
C LEU A 544 -7.11 -1.61 -14.61
N GLU A 545 -8.04 -1.87 -15.52
CA GLU A 545 -9.34 -1.23 -15.61
C GLU A 545 -10.41 -2.26 -15.36
N LEU A 546 -11.34 -1.91 -14.48
CA LEU A 546 -12.46 -2.75 -14.09
C LEU A 546 -13.74 -2.02 -14.40
N ALA A 547 -14.68 -2.71 -15.03
CA ALA A 547 -16.00 -2.18 -15.31
C ALA A 547 -17.05 -3.28 -15.24
N TRP A 548 -18.21 -2.98 -14.67
CA TRP A 548 -19.34 -3.90 -14.70
C TRP A 548 -20.20 -3.64 -15.94
N GLU A 549 -20.56 -4.69 -16.65
CA GLU A 549 -21.42 -4.63 -17.82
C GLU A 549 -22.69 -5.46 -17.59
N SER A 550 -23.85 -4.89 -17.93
CA SER A 550 -25.13 -5.62 -17.86
C SER A 550 -25.15 -6.78 -18.86
N THR A 551 -25.72 -7.89 -18.43
CA THR A 551 -25.85 -9.13 -19.22
C THR A 551 -26.90 -9.06 -20.32
N ASP A 552 -27.67 -7.98 -20.38
CA ASP A 552 -28.59 -7.69 -21.49
C ASP A 552 -27.86 -7.23 -22.76
N SER A 553 -26.53 -7.05 -22.70
CA SER A 553 -25.72 -6.80 -23.90
C SER A 553 -25.74 -8.04 -24.83
N GLY A 554 -25.69 -7.80 -26.15
CA GLY A 554 -25.88 -8.85 -27.16
C GLY A 554 -24.91 -10.03 -27.04
N ASP A 555 -23.69 -9.78 -26.55
CA ASP A 555 -22.65 -10.81 -26.35
C ASP A 555 -22.90 -11.64 -25.10
N ALA A 556 -23.35 -11.03 -24.00
CA ALA A 556 -23.65 -11.73 -22.76
C ALA A 556 -24.86 -12.69 -22.91
N ALA A 557 -25.84 -12.34 -23.75
CA ALA A 557 -26.95 -13.23 -24.08
C ALA A 557 -26.53 -14.52 -24.81
N ALA A 558 -25.43 -14.50 -25.57
CA ALA A 558 -24.88 -15.70 -26.19
C ALA A 558 -24.24 -16.62 -25.15
N LEU A 559 -23.45 -16.06 -24.22
CA LEU A 559 -22.85 -16.81 -23.13
C LEU A 559 -23.91 -17.48 -22.24
N THR A 560 -24.98 -16.77 -21.88
CA THR A 560 -26.08 -17.33 -21.07
C THR A 560 -26.70 -18.58 -21.71
N ARG A 561 -26.84 -18.62 -23.04
CA ARG A 561 -27.35 -19.82 -23.74
C ARG A 561 -26.37 -21.00 -23.68
N THR A 562 -25.07 -20.73 -23.76
CA THR A 562 -24.03 -21.77 -23.62
C THR A 562 -24.03 -22.33 -22.21
N LEU A 563 -24.04 -21.46 -21.19
CA LEU A 563 -24.09 -21.86 -19.79
C LEU A 563 -25.31 -22.73 -19.47
N ALA A 564 -26.49 -22.32 -19.95
CA ALA A 564 -27.70 -23.11 -19.78
C ALA A 564 -27.62 -24.49 -20.46
N ALA A 565 -26.92 -24.61 -21.59
CA ALA A 565 -26.70 -25.91 -22.24
C ALA A 565 -25.77 -26.84 -21.43
N ASP A 566 -24.88 -26.26 -20.64
CA ASP A 566 -23.96 -26.97 -19.73
C ASP A 566 -24.56 -27.18 -18.32
N GLY A 567 -25.84 -26.82 -18.12
CA GLY A 567 -26.51 -26.94 -16.82
C GLY A 567 -26.01 -25.92 -15.79
N LEU A 568 -25.40 -24.81 -16.23
CA LEU A 568 -24.94 -23.73 -15.37
C LEU A 568 -25.96 -22.58 -15.38
N GLU A 569 -26.34 -22.11 -14.20
CA GLU A 569 -27.21 -20.94 -14.03
C GLU A 569 -26.38 -19.73 -13.63
N ARG A 570 -26.69 -18.57 -14.20
CA ARG A 570 -25.98 -17.33 -13.90
C ARG A 570 -26.49 -16.74 -12.59
N VAL A 571 -25.56 -16.28 -11.75
CA VAL A 571 -25.88 -15.75 -10.42
C VAL A 571 -26.05 -14.24 -10.43
N LEU A 572 -25.22 -13.52 -11.18
CA LEU A 572 -25.25 -12.07 -11.27
C LEU A 572 -25.72 -11.62 -12.65
N ASP A 573 -26.55 -10.58 -12.67
CA ASP A 573 -27.04 -9.93 -13.89
C ASP A 573 -25.98 -9.06 -14.59
N HIS A 574 -24.75 -9.05 -14.07
CA HIS A 574 -23.63 -8.27 -14.57
C HIS A 574 -22.38 -9.13 -14.69
N ASP A 575 -21.59 -8.84 -15.71
CA ASP A 575 -20.21 -9.31 -15.84
C ASP A 575 -19.24 -8.25 -15.36
N LEU A 576 -18.12 -8.71 -14.82
CA LEU A 576 -16.96 -7.86 -14.59
C LEU A 576 -16.01 -7.96 -15.77
N LEU A 577 -15.81 -6.84 -16.46
CA LEU A 577 -14.80 -6.68 -17.50
C LEU A 577 -13.48 -6.25 -16.85
N VAL A 578 -12.40 -6.93 -17.21
CA VAL A 578 -11.04 -6.66 -16.76
C VAL A 578 -10.19 -6.36 -17.98
N SER A 579 -9.62 -5.17 -18.08
CA SER A 579 -8.74 -4.80 -19.17
C SER A 579 -7.45 -4.18 -18.67
N TRP A 580 -6.45 -4.13 -19.55
CA TRP A 580 -5.16 -3.54 -19.25
C TRP A 580 -4.72 -2.62 -20.39
N SER A 581 -4.45 -1.34 -20.08
CA SER A 581 -4.13 -0.32 -21.08
C SER A 581 -2.67 -0.31 -21.53
N GLY A 582 -1.85 -1.26 -21.07
CA GLY A 582 -0.45 -1.40 -21.46
C GLY A 582 0.43 -0.20 -21.06
N VAL A 583 1.67 -0.18 -21.56
CA VAL A 583 2.47 1.06 -21.63
C VAL A 583 2.22 1.63 -23.01
N ALA A 584 1.60 2.81 -23.11
CA ALA A 584 1.59 3.53 -24.37
C ALA A 584 3.05 3.78 -24.76
N ALA A 585 3.52 3.14 -25.83
CA ALA A 585 4.85 3.34 -26.37
C ALA A 585 4.90 4.74 -27.03
N GLU A 586 5.02 5.79 -26.22
CA GLU A 586 5.44 7.11 -26.69
C GLU A 586 6.97 7.24 -26.72
N VAL A 587 7.70 6.16 -26.43
CA VAL A 587 9.16 6.10 -26.41
C VAL A 587 9.65 5.52 -27.74
N ASP A 588 10.71 6.11 -28.29
CA ASP A 588 11.41 5.74 -29.54
C ASP A 588 11.40 4.21 -29.78
N GLU A 589 11.01 3.79 -31.00
CA GLU A 589 10.78 2.38 -31.39
C GLU A 589 12.02 1.46 -31.18
N ASP A 590 13.20 2.04 -30.91
CA ASP A 590 14.47 1.33 -30.90
C ASP A 590 14.92 0.79 -29.52
N GLU A 591 14.35 1.17 -28.37
CA GLU A 591 14.91 0.77 -27.06
C GLU A 591 13.94 0.26 -25.96
N ALA A 592 12.63 0.42 -26.06
CA ALA A 592 11.71 -0.03 -25.01
C ALA A 592 11.03 -1.37 -25.34
N THR A 593 11.46 -2.46 -24.69
CA THR A 593 10.64 -3.68 -24.57
C THR A 593 9.48 -3.41 -23.62
N ALA A 594 8.46 -2.69 -24.09
CA ALA A 594 7.24 -2.48 -23.33
C ALA A 594 6.63 -3.84 -22.97
N ALA A 595 6.20 -3.98 -21.71
CA ALA A 595 5.43 -5.15 -21.30
C ALA A 595 4.21 -5.27 -22.23
N THR A 596 4.12 -6.41 -22.93
CA THR A 596 3.02 -6.67 -23.86
C THR A 596 1.83 -7.31 -23.16
N ALA A 597 2.02 -7.81 -21.95
CA ALA A 597 1.00 -8.37 -21.08
C ALA A 597 1.36 -8.16 -19.61
N VAL A 598 0.34 -8.20 -18.75
CA VAL A 598 0.46 -8.38 -17.30
C VAL A 598 0.03 -9.80 -16.94
N SER A 599 0.83 -10.52 -16.15
CA SER A 599 0.57 -11.90 -15.73
C SER A 599 0.23 -12.00 -14.25
N GLY A 600 -0.37 -13.12 -13.83
CA GLY A 600 -0.70 -13.36 -12.43
C GLY A 600 -1.80 -12.43 -11.91
N VAL A 601 -2.69 -11.94 -12.77
CA VAL A 601 -3.77 -11.02 -12.37
C VAL A 601 -4.82 -11.75 -11.56
N TRP A 602 -5.10 -11.20 -10.37
CA TRP A 602 -6.21 -11.60 -9.51
C TRP A 602 -7.06 -10.38 -9.16
N ILE A 603 -8.37 -10.58 -9.01
CA ILE A 603 -9.32 -9.53 -8.68
C ILE A 603 -10.05 -9.89 -7.38
N ASP A 604 -10.10 -8.96 -6.43
CA ASP A 604 -10.96 -9.05 -5.26
C ASP A 604 -12.37 -8.59 -5.66
N VAL A 605 -13.36 -9.49 -5.59
CA VAL A 605 -14.77 -9.25 -5.92
C VAL A 605 -15.61 -9.34 -4.67
N VAL A 606 -16.04 -8.19 -4.16
CA VAL A 606 -16.97 -8.08 -3.03
C VAL A 606 -18.39 -8.20 -3.57
N ALA A 607 -19.02 -9.35 -3.32
CA ALA A 607 -20.35 -9.66 -3.80
C ALA A 607 -21.09 -10.49 -2.74
N PRO A 608 -21.62 -9.87 -1.69
CA PRO A 608 -22.18 -10.57 -0.53
C PRO A 608 -23.50 -11.30 -0.84
N THR A 609 -24.08 -11.09 -2.01
CA THR A 609 -25.28 -11.78 -2.50
C THR A 609 -24.96 -13.04 -3.32
N LEU A 610 -23.68 -13.34 -3.59
CA LEU A 610 -23.29 -14.59 -4.23
C LEU A 610 -23.71 -15.79 -3.34
N PRO A 611 -24.49 -16.75 -3.85
CA PRO A 611 -24.76 -18.00 -3.17
C PRO A 611 -23.49 -18.79 -2.91
N ALA A 612 -23.48 -19.53 -1.79
CA ALA A 612 -22.41 -20.47 -1.50
C ALA A 612 -22.25 -21.49 -2.65
N GLY A 613 -21.00 -21.82 -3.00
CA GLY A 613 -20.71 -22.72 -4.11
C GLY A 613 -20.84 -22.10 -5.50
N SER A 614 -21.00 -20.77 -5.60
CA SER A 614 -20.84 -20.07 -6.87
C SER A 614 -19.43 -20.30 -7.44
N LEU A 615 -19.33 -20.37 -8.77
CA LEU A 615 -18.09 -20.58 -9.50
C LEU A 615 -17.83 -19.38 -10.42
N PRO A 616 -16.65 -18.76 -10.35
CA PRO A 616 -16.25 -17.75 -11.32
C PRO A 616 -15.78 -18.42 -12.62
N LEU A 617 -16.14 -17.80 -13.74
CA LEU A 617 -15.69 -18.13 -15.08
C LEU A 617 -14.95 -16.93 -15.67
N VAL A 618 -13.80 -17.15 -16.32
CA VAL A 618 -13.11 -16.16 -17.15
C VAL A 618 -13.25 -16.57 -18.60
N ASP A 619 -13.86 -15.71 -19.41
CA ASP A 619 -14.19 -15.97 -20.81
C ASP A 619 -14.95 -17.31 -20.99
N GLY A 620 -15.84 -17.62 -20.05
CA GLY A 620 -16.65 -18.85 -20.03
C GLY A 620 -15.92 -20.10 -19.51
N THR A 621 -14.66 -19.99 -19.09
CA THR A 621 -13.88 -21.11 -18.54
C THR A 621 -13.76 -20.98 -17.03
N SER A 622 -14.00 -22.06 -16.28
CA SER A 622 -13.79 -22.06 -14.83
C SER A 622 -12.31 -21.85 -14.50
N VAL A 623 -12.05 -21.01 -13.51
CA VAL A 623 -10.70 -20.62 -13.07
C VAL A 623 -10.51 -20.90 -11.59
N ASP A 624 -9.26 -20.82 -11.13
CA ASP A 624 -8.95 -20.85 -9.70
C ASP A 624 -9.54 -19.63 -8.99
N PHE A 625 -9.99 -19.83 -7.76
CA PHE A 625 -10.53 -18.78 -6.92
C PHE A 625 -10.38 -19.10 -5.44
N ILE A 626 -10.49 -18.06 -4.60
CA ILE A 626 -10.55 -18.17 -3.15
C ILE A 626 -11.91 -17.61 -2.72
N GLU A 627 -12.72 -18.43 -2.05
CA GLU A 627 -13.97 -17.98 -1.45
C GLU A 627 -13.70 -17.26 -0.12
N GLU A 628 -14.31 -16.10 0.05
CA GLU A 628 -14.19 -15.25 1.22
C GLU A 628 -15.59 -14.95 1.78
N GLU A 629 -15.69 -14.60 3.08
CA GLU A 629 -16.99 -14.31 3.72
C GLU A 629 -17.82 -13.23 2.98
N TRP A 630 -17.13 -12.35 2.26
CA TRP A 630 -17.69 -11.19 1.58
C TRP A 630 -17.79 -11.33 0.06
N GLY A 631 -17.29 -12.43 -0.52
CA GLY A 631 -17.22 -12.60 -1.96
C GLY A 631 -16.11 -13.57 -2.37
N MET A 632 -15.30 -13.20 -3.36
CA MET A 632 -14.27 -14.08 -3.93
C MET A 632 -13.04 -13.31 -4.39
N ARG A 633 -11.88 -13.98 -4.37
CA ARG A 633 -10.72 -13.58 -5.16
C ARG A 633 -10.62 -14.48 -6.39
N VAL A 634 -10.63 -13.88 -7.58
CA VAL A 634 -10.73 -14.62 -8.86
C VAL A 634 -9.44 -14.52 -9.65
N ALA A 635 -8.90 -15.65 -10.11
CA ALA A 635 -7.75 -15.70 -11.01
C ALA A 635 -8.16 -15.31 -12.43
N VAL A 636 -7.62 -14.20 -12.95
CA VAL A 636 -7.85 -13.75 -14.33
C VAL A 636 -6.73 -14.24 -15.26
N GLY A 637 -5.53 -14.47 -14.72
CA GLY A 637 -4.38 -14.97 -15.47
C GLY A 637 -3.59 -13.84 -16.14
N ALA A 638 -3.20 -14.03 -17.40
CA ALA A 638 -2.49 -13.01 -18.16
C ALA A 638 -3.45 -12.18 -19.04
N ILE A 639 -3.17 -10.89 -19.16
CA ILE A 639 -3.94 -9.93 -19.95
C ILE A 639 -2.98 -9.17 -20.86
N ALA A 640 -3.12 -9.34 -22.17
CA ALA A 640 -2.35 -8.57 -23.15
C ALA A 640 -2.82 -7.11 -23.20
N SER A 641 -1.96 -6.21 -23.69
CA SER A 641 -2.33 -4.81 -23.90
C SER A 641 -3.54 -4.69 -24.82
N GLY A 642 -4.59 -4.02 -24.35
CA GLY A 642 -5.86 -3.86 -25.08
C GLY A 642 -6.79 -5.08 -25.06
N GLU A 643 -6.38 -6.19 -24.44
CA GLU A 643 -7.26 -7.33 -24.20
C GLU A 643 -8.27 -7.00 -23.09
N VAL A 644 -9.48 -7.56 -23.23
CA VAL A 644 -10.54 -7.50 -22.21
C VAL A 644 -10.93 -8.92 -21.86
N LYS A 645 -10.81 -9.26 -20.57
CA LYS A 645 -11.29 -10.51 -19.97
C LYS A 645 -12.66 -10.30 -19.36
N ARG A 646 -13.55 -11.28 -19.51
CA ARG A 646 -14.90 -11.24 -18.93
C ARG A 646 -15.01 -12.24 -17.79
N VAL A 647 -15.33 -11.75 -16.60
CA VAL A 647 -15.58 -12.57 -15.40
C VAL A 647 -17.08 -12.68 -15.16
N SER A 648 -17.59 -13.90 -15.16
CA SER A 648 -18.99 -14.24 -14.89
C SER A 648 -19.10 -15.16 -13.66
N PHE A 649 -20.25 -15.16 -13.00
CA PHE A 649 -20.49 -16.01 -11.82
C PHE A 649 -21.69 -16.92 -12.08
N VAL A 650 -21.51 -18.22 -11.80
CA VAL A 650 -22.51 -19.25 -12.06
C VAL A 650 -22.69 -20.20 -10.87
N THR A 651 -23.80 -20.91 -10.81
CA THR A 651 -24.02 -22.08 -9.96
C THR A 651 -24.26 -23.30 -10.83
N GLN A 652 -23.95 -24.49 -10.31
CA GLN A 652 -24.46 -25.71 -10.93
C GLN A 652 -25.98 -25.69 -10.77
N GLY A 653 -26.70 -25.67 -11.89
CA GLY A 653 -28.15 -25.82 -11.90
C GLY A 653 -28.44 -27.09 -11.13
N GLY A 654 -29.20 -26.95 -10.03
CA GLY A 654 -29.49 -28.08 -9.15
C GLY A 654 -29.97 -29.22 -10.02
N ASP A 655 -29.18 -30.30 -10.09
CA ASP A 655 -29.72 -31.58 -10.53
C ASP A 655 -30.88 -31.76 -9.57
N GLU A 656 -32.11 -31.59 -10.06
CA GLU A 656 -33.31 -32.07 -9.41
C GLU A 656 -33.14 -33.59 -9.40
N THR A 657 -32.21 -34.11 -8.59
CA THR A 657 -32.34 -35.43 -8.04
C THR A 657 -33.65 -35.32 -7.29
N GLU A 658 -34.70 -35.76 -7.97
CA GLU A 658 -35.88 -36.33 -7.35
C GLU A 658 -35.36 -37.17 -6.19
N ASP A 659 -35.30 -36.57 -5.00
CA ASP A 659 -35.43 -37.27 -3.74
C ASP A 659 -36.83 -37.86 -3.79
N GLY A 660 -36.97 -38.91 -4.60
CA GLY A 660 -37.96 -39.94 -4.45
C GLY A 660 -37.69 -40.51 -3.07
N ALA A 661 -38.25 -39.85 -2.07
CA ALA A 661 -38.43 -40.41 -0.74
C ALA A 661 -38.96 -41.83 -0.98
N PRO A 662 -38.21 -42.89 -0.59
CA PRO A 662 -38.69 -44.24 -0.79
C PRO A 662 -40.01 -44.36 -0.04
N ASP A 663 -41.06 -44.66 -0.80
CA ASP A 663 -42.42 -44.86 -0.33
C ASP A 663 -42.38 -45.90 0.80
N ALA A 664 -42.53 -45.44 2.05
CA ALA A 664 -42.51 -46.29 3.23
C ALA A 664 -43.86 -47.03 3.32
N GLY A 665 -43.94 -48.15 2.59
CA GLY A 665 -45.00 -49.15 2.68
C GLY A 665 -44.96 -50.01 3.94
#